data_AF-T2T7V5-F1
#
_entry.id   AF-T2T7V5-F1
#
_cell.length_a   1.000
_cell.length_b   1.000
_cell.length_c   1.000
_cell.angle_alpha   90.00
_cell.angle_beta   90.00
_cell.angle_gamma   90.00
#
_symmetry.space_group_name_H-M   'P 1'
#
loop_
_entity.id
_entity.type
_entity.pdbx_description
1 polymer ?
#
loop_
_entity_poly.entity_id
_entity_poly.type
_entity_poly.pdbx_seq_one_letter_code
_entity_poly.pdbx_strand_id
1 'polypeptide(L)'
;MNEATAGAALKYHLKRALERSHSISEFSKNLELSAQNAKFSNNTLKIIEELTNGVKQASEELSKKASDLQHATTPLKEFGKNYPEFALKPKEALEKLLQEKNGQVTGAAFRDDLGGIDFVWGTPKTKESVGYGLAHIIESRENQYKKLGLTPEQAKERTNELIKEIPNIIQKGLKEEDRPGYVAIILNNSKVILSKFKGDKELKNHYMITSFEVDEKVLRELETIAPLPNDYRDGGSISNLNRENPTTKPLIDQEDLLKRTELNNETTKEAKNLSPLEQANAEKLAKLESEKLQSEQEFLKAKEQETKRKEALKKKLEHERGNAGNIESQTKIEVGEDIPTQTQAQIPKSRVRLNEREIYDLDYAIVKAKDLKPSFTTGGTQKRTDMNEEQIKSISENFDPKKIFGSGGFEDLPIILHDGQVIAGNHRIQGMLNFTPKSRFAYEKAIKEYYHIDLKPDELLVRVPHNRLNNTEINNLAASINQGRFNSESDHAIAVLSHYEAKLKELDKKLDADSIYSLKNIVAKNLNFDKATHPNVTDSNLALLMFNMPRTKTQGIELLNRWQKEFSNDIKSYEKVKKMFVDNAGSFHNLIHDMNFPKVSLNAYLSDIMDRSFANLKNYQSTSESLKDLSEKFYKTSSLDMFEKSDQSTSDISEILGGAIARFARFDDPSKALFEALKSDNIKKGLKEFKIADVTKDMFNPDSKEFK
;
A
#
# COMPACT_ATOMS: atom_id res chain seq x y z
N MET A 1 3.40 -33.44 -9.38
CA MET A 1 2.30 -32.46 -9.29
C MET A 1 2.89 -31.07 -9.46
N ASN A 2 2.26 -30.16 -10.21
CA ASN A 2 2.68 -28.74 -10.18
C ASN A 2 2.30 -28.13 -8.81
N GLU A 3 2.97 -27.05 -8.37
CA GLU A 3 2.75 -26.46 -7.04
C GLU A 3 1.31 -25.97 -6.79
N ALA A 4 0.60 -25.54 -7.84
CA ALA A 4 -0.81 -25.16 -7.72
C ALA A 4 -1.71 -26.37 -7.40
N THR A 5 -1.36 -27.55 -7.92
CA THR A 5 -2.05 -28.82 -7.63
C THR A 5 -1.67 -29.34 -6.23
N ALA A 6 -0.42 -29.12 -5.81
CA ALA A 6 0.05 -29.46 -4.47
C ALA A 6 -0.60 -28.60 -3.37
N GLY A 7 -0.80 -27.30 -3.62
CA GLY A 7 -1.49 -26.40 -2.69
C GLY A 7 -2.98 -26.73 -2.54
N ALA A 8 -3.66 -27.08 -3.64
CA ALA A 8 -5.04 -27.55 -3.59
C ALA A 8 -5.19 -28.86 -2.81
N ALA A 9 -4.26 -29.80 -3.01
CA ALA A 9 -4.21 -31.05 -2.25
C ALA A 9 -3.94 -30.80 -0.76
N LEU A 10 -2.95 -29.98 -0.41
CA LEU A 10 -2.67 -29.60 0.99
C LEU A 10 -3.90 -28.99 1.67
N LYS A 11 -4.60 -28.06 0.99
CA LYS A 11 -5.81 -27.44 1.51
C LYS A 11 -6.94 -28.45 1.76
N TYR A 12 -7.11 -29.42 0.86
CA TYR A 12 -8.06 -30.52 1.05
C TYR A 12 -7.72 -31.36 2.28
N HIS A 13 -6.45 -31.74 2.44
CA HIS A 13 -5.97 -32.56 3.54
C HIS A 13 -6.05 -31.83 4.90
N LEU A 14 -5.76 -30.52 4.95
CA LEU A 14 -5.97 -29.68 6.13
C LEU A 14 -7.43 -29.59 6.54
N LYS A 15 -8.32 -29.33 5.58
CA LYS A 15 -9.77 -29.27 5.84
C LYS A 15 -10.28 -30.60 6.40
N ARG A 16 -9.85 -31.72 5.82
CA ARG A 16 -10.24 -33.06 6.27
C ARG A 16 -9.69 -33.42 7.64
N ALA A 17 -8.47 -32.99 7.98
CA ALA A 17 -7.91 -33.14 9.32
C ALA A 17 -8.72 -32.32 10.35
N LEU A 18 -9.12 -31.10 10.00
CA LEU A 18 -9.92 -30.23 10.88
C LEU A 18 -11.33 -30.80 11.14
N GLU A 19 -12.01 -31.27 10.09
CA GLU A 19 -13.37 -31.84 10.19
C GLU A 19 -13.44 -33.14 11.00
N ARG A 20 -12.31 -33.83 11.18
CA ARG A 20 -12.22 -35.14 11.85
C ARG A 20 -11.62 -35.07 13.24
N SER A 21 -11.30 -33.89 13.73
CA SER A 21 -10.56 -33.71 14.98
C SER A 21 -11.36 -32.88 15.97
N HIS A 22 -11.53 -33.41 17.17
CA HIS A 22 -12.21 -32.78 18.29
C HIS A 22 -11.23 -32.17 19.31
N SER A 23 -9.92 -32.31 19.04
CA SER A 23 -8.84 -31.71 19.83
C SER A 23 -7.66 -31.32 18.94
N ILE A 24 -6.81 -30.41 19.43
CA ILE A 24 -5.59 -29.98 18.74
C ILE A 24 -4.63 -31.17 18.51
N SER A 25 -4.52 -32.08 19.49
CA SER A 25 -3.73 -33.30 19.37
C SER A 25 -4.25 -34.23 18.26
N GLU A 26 -5.57 -34.40 18.19
CA GLU A 26 -6.20 -35.19 17.14
C GLU A 26 -6.05 -34.54 15.75
N PHE A 27 -6.06 -33.21 15.69
CA PHE A 27 -5.81 -32.45 14.46
C PHE A 27 -4.39 -32.68 13.93
N SER A 28 -3.36 -32.52 14.78
CA SER A 28 -1.98 -32.77 14.40
C SER A 28 -1.77 -34.21 13.91
N LYS A 29 -2.34 -35.19 14.63
CA LYS A 29 -2.25 -36.61 14.27
C LYS A 29 -2.94 -36.93 12.94
N ASN A 30 -4.15 -36.39 12.72
CA ASN A 30 -4.88 -36.59 11.47
C ASN A 30 -4.22 -35.90 10.28
N LEU A 31 -3.62 -34.73 10.50
CA LEU A 31 -2.87 -34.02 9.46
C LEU A 31 -1.60 -34.78 9.06
N GLU A 32 -0.86 -35.31 10.04
CA GLU A 32 0.36 -36.09 9.82
C GLU A 32 0.07 -37.40 9.07
N LEU A 33 -0.95 -38.16 9.50
CA LEU A 33 -1.45 -39.35 8.79
C LEU A 33 -1.90 -39.03 7.37
N SER A 34 -2.57 -37.90 7.21
CA SER A 34 -3.05 -37.44 5.91
C SER A 34 -1.89 -37.03 4.99
N ALA A 35 -0.80 -36.49 5.54
CA ALA A 35 0.39 -36.09 4.81
C ALA A 35 1.22 -37.28 4.32
N GLN A 36 1.37 -38.31 5.15
CA GLN A 36 2.08 -39.55 4.81
C GLN A 36 1.40 -40.31 3.65
N ASN A 37 0.07 -40.29 3.61
CA ASN A 37 -0.70 -41.01 2.58
C ASN A 37 -0.79 -40.30 1.23
N ALA A 38 -0.54 -38.97 1.18
CA ALA A 38 -0.83 -38.14 0.01
C ALA A 38 0.30 -38.04 -1.04
N LYS A 39 1.45 -38.69 -0.83
CA LYS A 39 2.65 -38.61 -1.71
C LYS A 39 3.02 -37.16 -2.09
N PHE A 40 3.07 -36.28 -1.08
CA PHE A 40 3.43 -34.87 -1.24
C PHE A 40 4.89 -34.67 -1.66
N SER A 41 5.20 -33.51 -2.26
CA SER A 41 6.58 -33.10 -2.55
C SER A 41 7.32 -32.72 -1.26
N ASN A 42 8.66 -32.77 -1.27
CA ASN A 42 9.49 -32.42 -0.11
C ASN A 42 9.21 -31.01 0.42
N ASN A 43 8.95 -30.03 -0.46
CA ASN A 43 8.59 -28.67 -0.06
C ASN A 43 7.24 -28.61 0.67
N THR A 44 6.24 -29.38 0.20
CA THR A 44 4.93 -29.44 0.86
C THR A 44 4.99 -30.18 2.20
N LEU A 45 5.81 -31.22 2.31
CA LEU A 45 6.06 -31.91 3.58
C LEU A 45 6.70 -30.98 4.62
N LYS A 46 7.66 -30.13 4.20
CA LYS A 46 8.27 -29.13 5.07
C LYS A 46 7.27 -28.10 5.59
N ILE A 47 6.35 -27.62 4.74
CA ILE A 47 5.27 -26.71 5.16
C ILE A 47 4.33 -27.38 6.16
N ILE A 48 4.01 -28.67 5.96
CA ILE A 48 3.18 -29.44 6.89
C ILE A 48 3.91 -29.59 8.24
N GLU A 49 5.22 -29.83 8.23
CA GLU A 49 6.05 -29.94 9.43
C GLU A 49 6.10 -28.61 10.20
N GLU A 50 6.36 -27.50 9.52
CA GLU A 50 6.35 -26.15 10.11
C GLU A 50 4.97 -25.81 10.72
N LEU A 51 3.89 -26.14 10.01
CA LEU A 51 2.53 -25.94 10.50
C LEU A 51 2.24 -26.80 11.73
N THR A 52 2.66 -28.06 11.73
CA THR A 52 2.46 -28.98 12.85
C THR A 52 3.22 -28.51 14.09
N ASN A 53 4.45 -28.01 13.91
CA ASN A 53 5.26 -27.42 14.98
C ASN A 53 4.64 -26.12 15.51
N GLY A 54 4.14 -25.24 14.64
CA GLY A 54 3.46 -24.00 15.04
C GLY A 54 2.17 -24.28 15.83
N VAL A 55 1.38 -25.28 15.41
CA VAL A 55 0.19 -25.73 16.12
C VAL A 55 0.55 -26.31 17.49
N LYS A 56 1.66 -27.05 17.59
CA LYS A 56 2.15 -27.58 18.86
C LYS A 56 2.57 -26.47 19.83
N GLN A 57 3.34 -25.49 19.35
CA GLN A 57 3.74 -24.33 20.15
C GLN A 57 2.53 -23.52 20.63
N ALA A 58 1.58 -23.22 19.73
CA ALA A 58 0.35 -22.53 20.09
C ALA A 58 -0.48 -23.32 21.12
N SER A 59 -0.51 -24.65 21.01
CA SER A 59 -1.17 -25.52 22.00
C SER A 59 -0.50 -25.45 23.37
N GLU A 60 0.83 -25.42 23.42
CA GLU A 60 1.61 -25.32 24.66
C GLU A 60 1.39 -23.94 25.32
N GLU A 61 1.39 -22.86 24.54
CA GLU A 61 1.09 -21.51 25.03
C GLU A 61 -0.35 -21.38 25.56
N LEU A 62 -1.33 -21.92 24.83
CA LEU A 62 -2.73 -21.92 25.26
C LEU A 62 -2.93 -22.76 26.53
N SER A 63 -2.26 -23.90 26.63
CA SER A 63 -2.29 -24.73 27.84
C SER A 63 -1.69 -23.99 29.03
N LYS A 64 -0.61 -23.24 28.84
CA LYS A 64 0.00 -22.42 29.88
C LYS A 64 -0.94 -21.30 30.34
N LYS A 65 -1.52 -20.55 29.39
CA LYS A 65 -2.50 -19.49 29.69
C LYS A 65 -3.75 -20.02 30.37
N ALA A 66 -4.25 -21.19 29.96
CA ALA A 66 -5.38 -21.84 30.62
C ALA A 66 -5.06 -22.24 32.07
N SER A 67 -3.84 -22.75 32.32
CA SER A 67 -3.35 -23.02 33.67
C SER A 67 -3.23 -21.75 34.51
N ASP A 68 -2.66 -20.68 33.95
CA ASP A 68 -2.51 -19.39 34.63
C ASP A 68 -3.88 -18.79 34.99
N LEU A 69 -4.87 -18.91 34.09
CA LEU A 69 -6.24 -18.45 34.33
C LEU A 69 -6.99 -19.32 35.36
N GLN A 70 -6.77 -20.64 35.34
CA GLN A 70 -7.31 -21.56 36.33
C GLN A 70 -6.75 -21.26 37.73
N HIS A 71 -5.45 -20.95 37.82
CA HIS A 71 -4.84 -20.49 39.06
C HIS A 71 -5.43 -19.14 39.50
N ALA A 72 -5.52 -18.16 38.60
CA ALA A 72 -6.06 -16.82 38.87
C ALA A 72 -7.53 -16.80 39.35
N THR A 73 -8.32 -17.81 39.02
CA THR A 73 -9.74 -17.91 39.40
C THR A 73 -9.98 -18.84 40.59
N THR A 74 -8.93 -19.44 41.15
CA THR A 74 -9.04 -20.33 42.32
C THR A 74 -9.45 -19.53 43.57
N PRO A 75 -10.55 -19.88 44.26
CA PRO A 75 -11.04 -19.12 45.40
C PRO A 75 -10.07 -19.11 46.59
N LEU A 76 -9.82 -17.93 47.16
CA LEU A 76 -9.02 -17.80 48.38
C LEU A 76 -9.92 -17.91 49.62
N LYS A 77 -9.78 -18.97 50.42
CA LYS A 77 -10.65 -19.23 51.60
C LYS A 77 -10.72 -18.08 52.62
N GLU A 78 -9.74 -17.19 52.59
CA GLU A 78 -9.51 -16.12 53.56
C GLU A 78 -10.42 -14.90 53.42
N PHE A 79 -11.16 -14.80 52.33
CA PHE A 79 -12.04 -13.65 52.06
C PHE A 79 -13.53 -14.03 52.04
N GLY A 80 -13.87 -15.21 52.56
CA GLY A 80 -15.26 -15.66 52.71
C GLY A 80 -15.85 -16.22 51.41
N LYS A 81 -17.15 -15.94 51.18
CA LYS A 81 -17.88 -16.46 50.02
C LYS A 81 -17.30 -15.90 48.72
N ASN A 82 -16.99 -16.78 47.77
CA ASN A 82 -16.60 -16.39 46.42
C ASN A 82 -17.82 -16.31 45.49
N TYR A 83 -17.82 -15.34 44.58
CA TYR A 83 -18.83 -15.20 43.52
C TYR A 83 -18.19 -15.46 42.14
N PRO A 84 -17.94 -16.75 41.79
CA PRO A 84 -17.20 -17.11 40.57
C PRO A 84 -17.90 -16.70 39.26
N GLU A 85 -19.21 -16.48 39.28
CA GLU A 85 -20.01 -16.06 38.11
C GLU A 85 -19.63 -14.67 37.56
N PHE A 86 -18.90 -13.88 38.36
CA PHE A 86 -18.38 -12.55 38.02
C PHE A 86 -16.86 -12.51 37.78
N ALA A 87 -16.19 -13.67 37.70
CA ALA A 87 -14.79 -13.70 37.29
C ALA A 87 -14.61 -13.10 35.88
N LEU A 88 -13.50 -12.39 35.67
CA LEU A 88 -13.17 -11.62 34.46
C LEU A 88 -14.19 -10.53 34.07
N LYS A 89 -15.11 -10.18 34.96
CA LYS A 89 -16.13 -9.15 34.78
C LYS A 89 -15.97 -8.09 35.87
N PRO A 90 -14.96 -7.22 35.78
CA PRO A 90 -14.55 -6.39 36.92
C PRO A 90 -15.60 -5.35 37.34
N LYS A 91 -16.47 -4.90 36.42
CA LYS A 91 -17.57 -3.97 36.76
C LYS A 91 -18.65 -4.68 37.57
N GLU A 92 -19.08 -5.83 37.08
CA GLU A 92 -20.11 -6.66 37.70
C GLU A 92 -19.61 -7.26 39.02
N ALA A 93 -18.33 -7.61 39.10
CA ALA A 93 -17.66 -8.05 40.33
C ALA A 93 -17.67 -6.95 41.41
N LEU A 94 -17.37 -5.71 41.02
CA LEU A 94 -17.44 -4.56 41.92
C LEU A 94 -18.87 -4.33 42.41
N GLU A 95 -19.84 -4.27 41.50
CA GLU A 95 -21.25 -4.08 41.83
C GLU A 95 -21.76 -5.17 42.76
N LYS A 96 -21.40 -6.43 42.50
CA LYS A 96 -21.78 -7.55 43.36
C LYS A 96 -21.24 -7.41 44.78
N LEU A 97 -19.98 -7.02 44.93
CA LEU A 97 -19.37 -6.83 46.26
C LEU A 97 -19.96 -5.61 46.98
N LEU A 98 -20.33 -4.54 46.27
CA LEU A 98 -21.03 -3.40 46.85
C LEU A 98 -22.43 -3.75 47.34
N GLN A 99 -23.11 -4.67 46.65
CA GLN A 99 -24.43 -5.18 47.04
C GLN A 99 -24.35 -6.09 48.27
N GLU A 100 -23.46 -7.09 48.25
CA GLU A 100 -23.37 -8.13 49.29
C GLU A 100 -22.59 -7.67 50.52
N LYS A 101 -21.67 -6.72 50.35
CA LYS A 101 -20.79 -6.17 51.40
C LYS A 101 -20.07 -7.26 52.20
N ASN A 102 -19.69 -8.33 51.52
CA ASN A 102 -18.91 -9.44 52.05
C ASN A 102 -18.28 -10.22 50.89
N GLY A 103 -17.39 -11.14 51.20
CA GLY A 103 -16.89 -12.08 50.22
C GLY A 103 -15.81 -11.52 49.29
N GLN A 104 -15.66 -12.21 48.16
CA GLN A 104 -14.68 -11.91 47.12
C GLN A 104 -15.19 -12.31 45.73
N VAL A 105 -14.52 -11.79 44.71
CA VAL A 105 -14.55 -12.29 43.34
C VAL A 105 -13.11 -12.56 42.93
N THR A 106 -12.72 -13.84 42.95
CA THR A 106 -11.37 -14.24 42.52
C THR A 106 -11.21 -14.13 41.01
N GLY A 107 -10.10 -13.54 40.57
CA GLY A 107 -9.86 -13.23 39.16
C GLY A 107 -10.92 -12.29 38.58
N ALA A 108 -11.43 -11.35 39.37
CA ALA A 108 -12.36 -10.31 38.91
C ALA A 108 -11.82 -9.56 37.69
N ALA A 109 -10.49 -9.35 37.64
CA ALA A 109 -9.76 -8.98 36.45
C ALA A 109 -8.54 -9.90 36.26
N PHE A 110 -8.00 -9.91 35.05
CA PHE A 110 -6.76 -10.59 34.71
C PHE A 110 -5.90 -9.67 33.85
N ARG A 111 -4.60 -9.62 34.12
CA ARG A 111 -3.62 -8.93 33.27
C ARG A 111 -2.40 -9.81 33.07
N ASP A 112 -1.89 -9.87 31.85
CA ASP A 112 -0.71 -10.70 31.52
C ASP A 112 0.55 -10.30 32.32
N ASP A 113 0.63 -9.04 32.76
CA ASP A 113 1.77 -8.48 33.53
C ASP A 113 1.65 -8.63 35.06
N LEU A 114 0.53 -9.17 35.57
CA LEU A 114 0.23 -9.32 37.00
C LEU A 114 -0.40 -10.67 37.39
N GLY A 115 -1.15 -11.31 36.50
CA GLY A 115 -1.98 -12.47 36.80
C GLY A 115 -3.39 -12.09 37.25
N GLY A 116 -3.99 -12.93 38.10
CA GLY A 116 -5.33 -12.72 38.64
C GLY A 116 -5.41 -11.56 39.62
N ILE A 117 -6.39 -10.67 39.43
CA ILE A 117 -6.69 -9.57 40.34
C ILE A 117 -8.04 -9.86 40.99
N ASP A 118 -8.00 -10.01 42.31
CA ASP A 118 -9.15 -10.32 43.13
C ASP A 118 -9.76 -9.05 43.68
N PHE A 119 -11.09 -8.96 43.58
CA PHE A 119 -11.84 -7.93 44.28
C PHE A 119 -12.34 -8.56 45.57
N VAL A 120 -12.01 -7.95 46.70
CA VAL A 120 -12.43 -8.44 48.02
C VAL A 120 -13.17 -7.33 48.76
N TRP A 121 -14.19 -7.70 49.53
CA TRP A 121 -14.85 -6.72 50.39
C TRP A 121 -13.90 -6.19 51.47
N GLY A 122 -13.20 -7.10 52.15
CA GLY A 122 -12.19 -6.75 53.15
C GLY A 122 -12.75 -6.15 54.43
N THR A 123 -11.93 -5.35 55.12
CA THR A 123 -12.27 -4.77 56.43
C THR A 123 -11.83 -3.30 56.52
N PRO A 124 -12.60 -2.44 57.20
CA PRO A 124 -12.19 -1.06 57.47
C PRO A 124 -10.92 -0.99 58.35
N LYS A 125 -10.36 0.20 58.49
CA LYS A 125 -9.17 0.41 59.33
C LYS A 125 -9.59 0.53 60.79
N THR A 126 -8.99 -0.27 61.66
CA THR A 126 -9.25 -0.25 63.12
C THR A 126 -7.95 -0.05 63.89
N LYS A 127 -8.01 0.03 65.23
CA LYS A 127 -6.80 0.06 66.07
C LYS A 127 -5.95 -1.22 65.93
N GLU A 128 -6.56 -2.32 65.48
CA GLU A 128 -5.96 -3.65 65.40
C GLU A 128 -5.77 -4.14 63.96
N SER A 129 -6.29 -3.42 62.95
CA SER A 129 -6.23 -3.80 61.54
C SER A 129 -5.86 -2.60 60.67
N VAL A 130 -4.90 -2.80 59.76
CA VAL A 130 -4.47 -1.76 58.80
C VAL A 130 -5.54 -1.43 57.75
N GLY A 131 -6.63 -2.20 57.68
CA GLY A 131 -7.68 -2.07 56.68
C GLY A 131 -7.23 -2.58 55.31
N TYR A 132 -8.15 -3.20 54.55
CA TYR A 132 -7.90 -3.66 53.17
C TYR A 132 -9.22 -3.88 52.43
N GLY A 133 -9.15 -4.01 51.10
CA GLY A 133 -10.32 -4.26 50.27
C GLY A 133 -11.22 -3.04 50.06
N LEU A 134 -12.37 -3.28 49.44
CA LEU A 134 -13.33 -2.23 49.10
C LEU A 134 -13.89 -1.49 50.32
N ALA A 135 -14.10 -2.20 51.44
CA ALA A 135 -14.58 -1.60 52.69
C ALA A 135 -13.63 -0.51 53.20
N HIS A 136 -12.31 -0.75 53.14
CA HIS A 136 -11.31 0.23 53.53
C HIS A 136 -11.26 1.42 52.57
N ILE A 137 -11.34 1.16 51.26
CA ILE A 137 -11.34 2.20 50.24
C ILE A 137 -12.53 3.15 50.43
N ILE A 138 -13.73 2.59 50.61
CA ILE A 138 -14.96 3.36 50.81
C ILE A 138 -14.84 4.24 52.07
N GLU A 139 -14.43 3.65 53.20
CA GLU A 139 -14.24 4.39 54.46
C GLU A 139 -13.21 5.53 54.32
N SER A 140 -12.09 5.27 53.66
CA SER A 140 -11.03 6.26 53.44
C SER A 140 -11.54 7.45 52.59
N ARG A 141 -12.26 7.16 51.51
CA ARG A 141 -12.81 8.19 50.60
C ARG A 141 -13.93 9.00 51.24
N GLU A 142 -14.84 8.36 51.98
CA GLU A 142 -15.87 9.07 52.72
C GLU A 142 -15.28 10.03 53.76
N ASN A 143 -14.24 9.58 54.49
CA ASN A 143 -13.57 10.41 55.49
C ASN A 143 -12.79 11.58 54.86
N GLN A 144 -12.22 11.38 53.67
CA GLN A 144 -11.58 12.47 52.93
C GLN A 144 -12.61 13.53 52.49
N TYR A 145 -13.74 13.12 51.92
CA TYR A 145 -14.80 14.07 51.55
C TYR A 145 -15.40 14.80 52.76
N LYS A 146 -15.57 14.13 53.91
CA LYS A 146 -15.99 14.78 55.17
C LYS A 146 -14.99 15.85 55.63
N LYS A 147 -13.69 15.60 55.50
CA LYS A 147 -12.65 16.60 55.80
C LYS A 147 -12.66 17.79 54.85
N LEU A 148 -13.15 17.59 53.62
CA LEU A 148 -13.38 18.65 52.64
C LEU A 148 -14.70 19.41 52.89
N GLY A 149 -15.50 19.02 53.88
CA GLY A 149 -16.70 19.76 54.32
C GLY A 149 -18.03 19.20 53.80
N LEU A 150 -18.05 18.04 53.12
CA LEU A 150 -19.29 17.40 52.66
C LEU A 150 -20.06 16.77 53.83
N THR A 151 -21.39 16.72 53.71
CA THR A 151 -22.22 15.97 54.68
C THR A 151 -21.97 14.46 54.55
N PRO A 152 -22.29 13.65 55.58
CA PRO A 152 -22.14 12.20 55.51
C PRO A 152 -22.84 11.56 54.31
N GLU A 153 -24.02 12.06 53.92
CA GLU A 153 -24.80 11.56 52.78
C GLU A 153 -24.12 11.89 51.45
N GLN A 154 -23.67 13.14 51.28
CA GLN A 154 -22.97 13.59 50.08
C GLN A 154 -21.63 12.86 49.90
N ALA A 155 -20.87 12.68 50.98
CA ALA A 155 -19.60 11.96 50.97
C ALA A 155 -19.79 10.50 50.51
N LYS A 156 -20.87 9.85 50.95
CA LYS A 156 -21.22 8.48 50.55
C LYS A 156 -21.64 8.38 49.10
N GLU A 157 -22.47 9.30 48.61
CA GLU A 157 -22.89 9.34 47.21
C GLU A 157 -21.69 9.53 46.26
N ARG A 158 -20.84 10.54 46.53
CA ARG A 158 -19.64 10.81 45.73
C ARG A 158 -18.62 9.67 45.79
N THR A 159 -18.47 9.02 46.94
CA THR A 159 -17.61 7.82 47.06
C THR A 159 -18.12 6.68 46.18
N ASN A 160 -19.43 6.43 46.16
CA ASN A 160 -20.02 5.36 45.33
C ASN A 160 -19.88 5.62 43.82
N GLU A 161 -19.86 6.88 43.39
CA GLU A 161 -19.56 7.21 41.99
C GLU A 161 -18.08 7.00 41.68
N LEU A 162 -17.20 7.50 42.54
CA LEU A 162 -15.75 7.46 42.33
C LEU A 162 -15.20 6.03 42.24
N ILE A 163 -15.66 5.11 43.10
CA ILE A 163 -15.18 3.72 43.11
C ILE A 163 -15.55 2.94 41.84
N LYS A 164 -16.55 3.40 41.06
CA LYS A 164 -16.91 2.77 39.77
C LYS A 164 -15.83 2.93 38.69
N GLU A 165 -14.85 3.80 38.91
CA GLU A 165 -13.68 3.94 38.02
C GLU A 165 -12.63 2.84 38.24
N ILE A 166 -12.64 2.14 39.38
CA ILE A 166 -11.63 1.11 39.71
C ILE A 166 -11.48 0.05 38.60
N PRO A 167 -12.55 -0.52 38.02
CA PRO A 167 -12.45 -1.45 36.88
C PRO A 167 -11.76 -0.84 35.66
N ASN A 168 -12.08 0.41 35.32
CA ASN A 168 -11.51 1.11 34.16
C ASN A 168 -10.01 1.37 34.36
N ILE A 169 -9.62 1.80 35.57
CA ILE A 169 -8.22 2.00 35.95
C ILE A 169 -7.45 0.69 35.87
N ILE A 170 -7.99 -0.41 36.42
CA ILE A 170 -7.31 -1.72 36.38
C ILE A 170 -7.11 -2.20 34.93
N GLN A 171 -8.11 -2.01 34.05
CA GLN A 171 -8.05 -2.47 32.66
C GLN A 171 -7.11 -1.63 31.78
N LYS A 172 -7.05 -0.31 31.97
CA LYS A 172 -6.36 0.61 31.05
C LYS A 172 -5.14 1.32 31.64
N GLY A 173 -4.96 1.26 32.95
CA GLY A 173 -3.90 1.98 33.66
C GLY A 173 -2.52 1.34 33.49
N LEU A 174 -1.50 2.19 33.57
CA LEU A 174 -0.10 1.82 33.54
C LEU A 174 0.32 1.20 34.87
N LYS A 175 1.08 0.11 34.80
CA LYS A 175 1.63 -0.59 35.96
C LYS A 175 2.93 0.10 36.41
N GLU A 176 3.01 0.43 37.69
CA GLU A 176 4.23 0.85 38.37
C GLU A 176 4.45 0.01 39.63
N GLU A 177 5.72 -0.28 39.94
CA GLU A 177 6.05 -0.90 41.22
C GLU A 177 6.00 0.16 42.33
N ASP A 178 5.13 -0.06 43.31
CA ASP A 178 4.99 0.86 44.45
C ASP A 178 6.06 0.56 45.51
N ARG A 179 6.15 -0.72 45.88
CA ARG A 179 7.17 -1.30 46.77
C ARG A 179 7.12 -2.83 46.63
N PRO A 180 8.11 -3.60 47.12
CA PRO A 180 8.12 -5.06 46.95
C PRO A 180 6.78 -5.72 47.33
N GLY A 181 6.14 -6.36 46.34
CA GLY A 181 4.83 -7.02 46.46
C GLY A 181 3.60 -6.10 46.48
N TYR A 182 3.76 -4.82 46.19
CA TYR A 182 2.68 -3.87 45.95
C TYR A 182 2.86 -3.24 44.56
N VAL A 183 1.75 -3.13 43.83
CA VAL A 183 1.72 -2.59 42.48
C VAL A 183 0.71 -1.46 42.41
N ALA A 184 1.12 -0.35 41.82
CA ALA A 184 0.25 0.76 41.47
C ALA A 184 -0.25 0.58 40.03
N ILE A 185 -1.56 0.71 39.81
CA ILE A 185 -2.13 0.90 38.49
C ILE A 185 -2.62 2.34 38.39
N ILE A 186 -1.99 3.12 37.50
CA ILE A 186 -2.20 4.55 37.39
C ILE A 186 -2.89 4.86 36.08
N LEU A 187 -3.98 5.61 36.14
CA LEU A 187 -4.69 6.12 34.99
C LEU A 187 -5.17 7.54 35.31
N ASN A 188 -4.69 8.52 34.53
CA ASN A 188 -4.89 9.95 34.81
C ASN A 188 -4.40 10.29 36.23
N ASN A 189 -5.15 11.09 36.97
CA ASN A 189 -4.85 11.52 38.35
C ASN A 189 -5.38 10.52 39.40
N SER A 190 -5.54 9.25 39.02
CA SER A 190 -6.11 8.19 39.84
C SER A 190 -5.19 6.97 39.86
N LYS A 191 -5.01 6.37 41.05
CA LYS A 191 -4.08 5.26 41.31
C LYS A 191 -4.79 4.18 42.13
N VAL A 192 -4.83 2.95 41.63
CA VAL A 192 -5.30 1.77 42.39
C VAL A 192 -4.08 0.97 42.85
N ILE A 193 -3.98 0.69 44.14
CA ILE A 193 -2.88 -0.09 44.72
C ILE A 193 -3.34 -1.52 44.95
N LEU A 194 -2.59 -2.45 44.37
CA LEU A 194 -2.76 -3.89 44.47
C LEU A 194 -1.67 -4.48 45.35
N SER A 195 -2.01 -5.48 46.16
CA SER A 195 -1.05 -6.18 47.01
C SER A 195 -1.05 -7.68 46.74
N LYS A 196 0.15 -8.28 46.72
CA LYS A 196 0.32 -9.73 46.78
C LYS A 196 0.19 -10.29 48.20
N PHE A 197 -0.06 -9.45 49.19
CA PHE A 197 -0.03 -9.86 50.59
C PHE A 197 -1.33 -9.52 51.31
N LYS A 198 -1.71 -10.40 52.24
CA LYS A 198 -2.67 -10.12 53.30
C LYS A 198 -1.94 -10.21 54.63
N GLY A 199 -1.54 -9.07 55.18
CA GLY A 199 -0.59 -9.05 56.30
C GLY A 199 0.73 -9.69 55.87
N ASP A 200 1.23 -10.66 56.63
CA ASP A 200 2.48 -11.38 56.32
C ASP A 200 2.27 -12.57 55.35
N LYS A 201 1.03 -12.83 54.92
CA LYS A 201 0.70 -13.98 54.08
C LYS A 201 0.69 -13.60 52.59
N GLU A 202 1.50 -14.29 51.81
CA GLU A 202 1.52 -14.16 50.35
C GLU A 202 0.31 -14.85 49.69
N LEU A 203 -0.42 -14.07 48.89
CA LEU A 203 -1.51 -14.48 48.02
C LEU A 203 -0.90 -15.00 46.71
N LYS A 204 -0.46 -16.25 46.73
CA LYS A 204 0.27 -16.90 45.62
C LYS A 204 -0.48 -16.75 44.29
N ASN A 205 0.09 -15.98 43.36
CA ASN A 205 -0.47 -15.67 42.02
C ASN A 205 -1.77 -14.83 42.01
N HIS A 206 -2.08 -14.16 43.13
CA HIS A 206 -3.22 -13.26 43.24
C HIS A 206 -2.76 -11.86 43.69
N TYR A 207 -3.40 -10.85 43.11
CA TYR A 207 -3.29 -9.47 43.56
C TYR A 207 -4.63 -9.01 44.12
N MET A 208 -4.62 -8.43 45.30
CA MET A 208 -5.81 -7.93 45.97
C MET A 208 -5.82 -6.40 45.95
N ILE A 209 -6.98 -5.80 45.66
CA ILE A 209 -7.13 -4.34 45.78
C ILE A 209 -7.02 -3.92 47.25
N THR A 210 -6.16 -2.93 47.52
CA THR A 210 -5.88 -2.44 48.90
C THR A 210 -6.12 -0.96 49.08
N SER A 211 -5.81 -0.14 48.07
CA SER A 211 -6.03 1.31 48.12
C SER A 211 -6.50 1.82 46.77
N PHE A 212 -7.20 2.94 46.80
CA PHE A 212 -7.54 3.72 45.62
C PHE A 212 -7.31 5.18 46.00
N GLU A 213 -6.47 5.88 45.23
CA GLU A 213 -5.97 7.23 45.47
C GLU A 213 -6.32 8.14 44.29
N VAL A 214 -6.75 9.36 44.60
CA VAL A 214 -7.10 10.38 43.63
C VAL A 214 -6.51 11.70 44.12
N ASP A 215 -5.94 12.50 43.21
CA ASP A 215 -5.37 13.80 43.51
C ASP A 215 -6.39 14.72 44.23
N GLU A 216 -5.96 15.39 45.31
CA GLU A 216 -6.80 16.33 46.06
C GLU A 216 -7.37 17.46 45.19
N LYS A 217 -6.69 17.87 44.12
CA LYS A 217 -7.21 18.87 43.18
C LYS A 217 -8.44 18.35 42.43
N VAL A 218 -8.44 17.08 42.03
CA VAL A 218 -9.59 16.44 41.36
C VAL A 218 -10.75 16.22 42.33
N LEU A 219 -10.44 15.90 43.60
CA LEU A 219 -11.45 15.83 44.66
C LEU A 219 -12.13 17.19 44.92
N ARG A 220 -11.39 18.31 44.77
CA ARG A 220 -11.90 19.69 44.89
C ARG A 220 -12.62 20.19 43.63
N GLU A 221 -12.18 19.85 42.42
CA GLU A 221 -12.91 20.18 41.18
C GLU A 221 -14.27 19.48 41.08
N LEU A 222 -14.41 18.32 41.73
CA LEU A 222 -15.69 17.66 41.96
C LEU A 222 -16.63 18.40 42.94
N GLU A 223 -16.13 19.36 43.75
CA GLU A 223 -16.98 20.27 44.56
C GLU A 223 -17.77 21.26 43.67
N THR A 224 -17.26 21.58 42.48
CA THR A 224 -17.84 22.60 41.57
C THR A 224 -18.82 22.06 40.53
N ILE A 225 -19.08 20.75 40.48
CA ILE A 225 -20.22 20.22 39.69
C ILE A 225 -21.48 20.31 40.55
N ALA A 226 -22.14 21.47 40.41
CA ALA A 226 -23.55 21.83 40.64
C ALA A 226 -24.28 21.32 41.91
N PRO A 227 -25.04 22.18 42.62
CA PRO A 227 -26.05 21.69 43.56
C PRO A 227 -27.14 20.91 42.80
N LEU A 228 -27.65 19.85 43.42
CA LEU A 228 -28.93 19.23 43.04
C LEU A 228 -29.98 20.35 42.83
N PRO A 229 -30.74 20.34 41.72
CA PRO A 229 -31.72 21.39 41.45
C PRO A 229 -32.84 21.32 42.49
N ASN A 230 -32.89 22.33 43.36
CA ASN A 230 -33.96 22.56 44.30
C ASN A 230 -34.72 23.82 43.82
N ASP A 231 -35.63 23.65 42.87
CA ASP A 231 -36.60 24.69 42.55
C ASP A 231 -37.88 24.43 43.34
N TYR A 232 -38.17 25.31 44.30
CA TYR A 232 -39.54 25.58 44.72
C TYR A 232 -39.70 27.07 45.04
N ARG A 233 -40.72 27.63 44.37
CA ARG A 233 -41.43 28.92 44.61
C ARG A 233 -40.74 30.16 44.04
N ASP A 234 -41.38 31.08 43.34
CA ASP A 234 -42.76 31.37 42.87
C ASP A 234 -42.58 32.78 42.24
N GLY A 235 -43.11 33.21 41.09
CA GLY A 235 -44.08 32.64 40.17
C GLY A 235 -44.26 33.59 38.97
N GLY A 236 -45.28 33.32 38.16
CA GLY A 236 -45.83 34.28 37.19
C GLY A 236 -45.93 33.78 35.75
N SER A 237 -46.94 32.94 35.47
CA SER A 237 -47.76 32.73 34.24
C SER A 237 -47.09 32.80 32.85
N ILE A 238 -47.36 31.91 31.87
CA ILE A 238 -48.68 31.62 31.28
C ILE A 238 -48.73 30.23 30.56
N SER A 239 -49.85 29.50 30.78
CA SER A 239 -50.64 28.61 29.90
C SER A 239 -50.07 27.37 29.15
N ASN A 240 -50.54 26.20 29.64
CA ASN A 240 -51.21 25.06 28.98
C ASN A 240 -50.51 24.25 27.85
N LEU A 241 -50.26 22.95 28.09
CA LEU A 241 -51.19 21.85 27.72
C LEU A 241 -50.69 20.46 28.20
N ASN A 242 -51.50 19.85 29.07
CA ASN A 242 -51.71 18.43 29.41
C ASN A 242 -50.66 17.34 29.09
N ARG A 243 -50.13 16.72 30.16
CA ARG A 243 -49.87 15.28 30.25
C ARG A 243 -50.69 14.69 31.38
N GLU A 244 -51.36 13.56 31.13
CA GLU A 244 -51.83 12.67 32.19
C GLU A 244 -50.81 11.52 32.38
N ASN A 245 -50.58 11.20 33.64
CA ASN A 245 -49.84 10.07 34.20
C ASN A 245 -50.84 9.35 35.11
N PRO A 246 -50.84 8.00 35.32
CA PRO A 246 -50.35 7.52 36.63
C PRO A 246 -49.87 6.04 36.75
N THR A 247 -48.86 5.84 37.62
CA THR A 247 -48.62 4.83 38.71
C THR A 247 -48.91 3.31 38.64
N THR A 248 -47.85 2.52 38.98
CA THR A 248 -47.66 1.37 39.92
C THR A 248 -48.71 0.27 40.29
N LYS A 249 -48.29 -1.02 40.08
CA LYS A 249 -48.49 -2.34 40.78
C LYS A 249 -49.92 -2.94 40.94
N PRO A 250 -50.17 -4.29 41.05
CA PRO A 250 -49.29 -5.45 41.36
C PRO A 250 -49.50 -6.75 40.50
N LEU A 251 -48.80 -7.86 40.85
CA LEU A 251 -49.04 -9.24 40.37
C LEU A 251 -50.48 -9.69 40.66
N ILE A 252 -51.10 -10.46 39.74
CA ILE A 252 -52.01 -11.60 39.99
C ILE A 252 -52.45 -12.23 38.64
N ASP A 253 -52.49 -13.57 38.66
CA ASP A 253 -53.26 -14.56 37.89
C ASP A 253 -52.96 -15.00 36.44
N GLN A 254 -53.03 -16.34 36.36
CA GLN A 254 -53.08 -17.25 35.22
C GLN A 254 -54.35 -17.04 34.37
N GLU A 255 -54.34 -17.73 33.22
CA GLU A 255 -55.46 -17.92 32.28
C GLU A 255 -55.78 -16.72 31.37
N ASP A 256 -55.12 -16.64 30.21
CA ASP A 256 -55.85 -16.58 28.93
C ASP A 256 -54.90 -16.60 27.71
N LEU A 257 -54.45 -17.79 27.30
CA LEU A 257 -53.97 -18.03 25.92
C LEU A 257 -54.37 -19.43 25.47
N LEU A 258 -55.68 -19.71 25.56
CA LEU A 258 -56.35 -20.76 24.81
C LEU A 258 -57.28 -20.08 23.81
N LYS A 259 -56.84 -19.98 22.55
CA LYS A 259 -57.64 -20.14 21.32
C LYS A 259 -56.91 -19.51 20.13
N ARG A 260 -56.29 -20.37 19.33
CA ARG A 260 -56.62 -20.54 17.91
C ARG A 260 -55.64 -21.52 17.27
N THR A 261 -56.08 -22.76 17.16
CA THR A 261 -55.59 -23.70 16.16
C THR A 261 -56.83 -24.38 15.61
N GLU A 262 -57.04 -24.25 14.31
CA GLU A 262 -57.70 -25.21 13.44
C GLU A 262 -57.62 -24.65 12.02
N LEU A 263 -56.72 -25.21 11.19
CA LEU A 263 -57.13 -25.92 9.97
C LEU A 263 -55.93 -26.66 9.33
N ASN A 264 -56.05 -28.00 9.33
CA ASN A 264 -55.58 -29.01 8.37
C ASN A 264 -54.08 -29.22 8.11
N ASN A 265 -53.53 -30.33 8.64
CA ASN A 265 -53.39 -31.57 7.85
C ASN A 265 -53.00 -32.79 8.73
N GLU A 266 -53.96 -33.72 8.81
CA GLU A 266 -53.84 -35.17 9.00
C GLU A 266 -52.76 -35.79 8.08
N THR A 267 -52.05 -36.89 8.33
CA THR A 267 -51.78 -37.79 9.47
C THR A 267 -50.55 -38.62 9.04
N THR A 268 -49.56 -38.82 9.91
CA THR A 268 -49.02 -40.17 10.19
C THR A 268 -48.31 -40.15 11.54
N LYS A 269 -48.81 -41.00 12.44
CA LYS A 269 -48.40 -41.10 13.85
C LYS A 269 -47.10 -41.90 13.96
N GLU A 270 -46.13 -41.35 14.68
CA GLU A 270 -45.39 -41.99 15.78
C GLU A 270 -44.41 -40.96 16.37
N ALA A 271 -44.94 -39.95 17.08
CA ALA A 271 -44.13 -39.07 17.90
C ALA A 271 -44.13 -39.60 19.33
N LYS A 272 -43.04 -40.27 19.67
CA LYS A 272 -42.56 -40.51 21.03
C LYS A 272 -42.66 -39.18 21.80
N ASN A 273 -43.35 -39.15 22.93
CA ASN A 273 -43.35 -38.00 23.84
C ASN A 273 -41.92 -37.73 24.31
N LEU A 274 -41.22 -36.86 23.57
CA LEU A 274 -39.89 -36.37 23.93
C LEU A 274 -40.07 -35.36 25.06
N SER A 275 -39.22 -35.48 26.08
CA SER A 275 -39.17 -34.57 27.22
C SER A 275 -38.87 -33.13 26.78
N PRO A 276 -39.24 -32.10 27.57
CA PRO A 276 -38.91 -30.70 27.28
C PRO A 276 -37.41 -30.44 26.98
N LEU A 277 -36.53 -31.29 27.52
CA LEU A 277 -35.09 -31.25 27.26
C LEU A 277 -34.72 -31.72 25.84
N GLU A 278 -35.41 -32.75 25.32
CA GLU A 278 -35.18 -33.26 23.97
C GLU A 278 -35.73 -32.29 22.91
N GLN A 279 -36.81 -31.59 23.21
CA GLN A 279 -37.37 -30.52 22.36
C GLN A 279 -36.44 -29.29 22.32
N ALA A 280 -35.91 -28.87 23.47
CA ALA A 280 -34.91 -27.80 23.54
C ALA A 280 -33.60 -28.16 22.81
N ASN A 281 -33.19 -29.44 22.86
CA ASN A 281 -32.02 -29.93 22.11
C ASN A 281 -32.28 -29.94 20.59
N ALA A 282 -33.48 -30.30 20.14
CA ALA A 282 -33.85 -30.26 18.73
C ALA A 282 -33.91 -28.82 18.18
N GLU A 283 -34.48 -27.87 18.94
CA GLU A 283 -34.50 -26.45 18.58
C GLU A 283 -33.10 -25.83 18.55
N LYS A 284 -32.24 -26.18 19.52
CA LYS A 284 -30.83 -25.76 19.54
C LYS A 284 -30.06 -26.30 18.34
N LEU A 285 -30.31 -27.56 17.94
CA LEU A 285 -29.68 -28.17 16.78
C LEU A 285 -30.13 -27.48 15.48
N ALA A 286 -31.43 -27.23 15.32
CA ALA A 286 -32.00 -26.53 14.17
C ALA A 286 -31.48 -25.08 14.05
N LYS A 287 -31.32 -24.38 15.18
CA LYS A 287 -30.72 -23.04 15.22
C LYS A 287 -29.26 -23.07 14.77
N LEU A 288 -28.47 -24.02 15.27
CA LEU A 288 -27.07 -24.21 14.87
C LEU A 288 -26.94 -24.49 13.36
N GLU A 289 -27.84 -25.29 12.81
CA GLU A 289 -27.87 -25.64 11.39
C GLU A 289 -28.25 -24.44 10.51
N SER A 290 -29.17 -23.58 10.98
CA SER A 290 -29.54 -22.33 10.31
C SER A 290 -28.41 -21.28 10.33
N GLU A 291 -27.72 -21.13 11.46
CA GLU A 291 -26.56 -20.23 11.61
C GLU A 291 -25.38 -20.71 10.75
N LYS A 292 -25.18 -22.03 10.66
CA LYS A 292 -24.19 -22.64 9.75
C LYS A 292 -24.51 -22.35 8.28
N LEU A 293 -25.78 -22.47 7.89
CA LEU A 293 -26.23 -22.22 6.51
C LEU A 293 -26.07 -20.73 6.13
N GLN A 294 -26.41 -19.80 7.03
CA GLN A 294 -26.21 -18.36 6.82
C GLN A 294 -24.72 -18.02 6.73
N SER A 295 -23.89 -18.55 7.64
CA SER A 295 -22.44 -18.35 7.60
C SER A 295 -21.80 -18.91 6.33
N GLU A 296 -22.27 -20.07 5.84
CA GLU A 296 -21.81 -20.67 4.59
C GLU A 296 -22.19 -19.82 3.37
N GLN A 297 -23.40 -19.25 3.33
CA GLN A 297 -23.82 -18.34 2.26
C GLN A 297 -23.05 -17.00 2.27
N GLU A 298 -22.80 -16.43 3.44
CA GLU A 298 -21.98 -15.21 3.59
C GLU A 298 -20.53 -15.47 3.18
N PHE A 299 -19.97 -16.63 3.55
CA PHE A 299 -18.65 -17.05 3.13
C PHE A 299 -18.54 -17.23 1.61
N LEU A 300 -19.54 -17.84 0.97
CA LEU A 300 -19.57 -18.02 -0.49
C LEU A 300 -19.66 -16.69 -1.22
N LYS A 301 -20.48 -15.75 -0.74
CA LYS A 301 -20.58 -14.38 -1.29
C LYS A 301 -19.26 -13.61 -1.15
N ALA A 302 -18.63 -13.65 0.02
CA ALA A 302 -17.34 -13.01 0.26
C ALA A 302 -16.24 -13.60 -0.63
N LYS A 303 -16.21 -14.93 -0.77
CA LYS A 303 -15.27 -15.64 -1.66
C LYS A 303 -15.47 -15.27 -3.13
N GLU A 304 -16.72 -15.16 -3.59
CA GLU A 304 -17.04 -14.76 -4.96
C GLU A 304 -16.59 -13.31 -5.26
N GLN A 305 -16.86 -12.39 -4.32
CA GLN A 305 -16.43 -11.00 -4.40
C GLN A 305 -14.89 -10.88 -4.41
N GLU A 306 -14.20 -11.66 -3.59
CA GLU A 306 -12.73 -11.73 -3.56
C GLU A 306 -12.16 -12.26 -4.88
N THR A 307 -12.77 -13.29 -5.49
CA THR A 307 -12.33 -13.79 -6.81
C THR A 307 -12.53 -12.77 -7.92
N LYS A 308 -13.67 -12.06 -7.96
CA LYS A 308 -13.91 -11.01 -8.94
C LYS A 308 -12.92 -9.85 -8.79
N ARG A 309 -12.60 -9.48 -7.55
CA ARG A 309 -11.59 -8.45 -7.22
C ARG A 309 -10.19 -8.86 -7.71
N LYS A 310 -9.78 -10.11 -7.45
CA LYS A 310 -8.50 -10.67 -7.93
C LYS A 310 -8.40 -10.73 -9.45
N GLU A 311 -9.48 -11.08 -10.14
CA GLU A 311 -9.51 -11.09 -11.61
C GLU A 311 -9.45 -9.69 -12.22
N ALA A 312 -10.16 -8.71 -11.63
CA ALA A 312 -10.08 -7.32 -12.06
C ALA A 312 -8.67 -6.73 -11.86
N LEU A 313 -8.05 -7.00 -10.71
CA LEU A 313 -6.67 -6.60 -10.41
C LEU A 313 -5.69 -7.23 -11.40
N LYS A 314 -5.83 -8.53 -11.68
CA LYS A 314 -5.00 -9.23 -12.67
C LYS A 314 -5.11 -8.60 -14.06
N LYS A 315 -6.33 -8.29 -14.52
CA LYS A 315 -6.54 -7.61 -15.82
C LYS A 315 -5.92 -6.21 -15.85
N LYS A 316 -6.01 -5.44 -14.76
CA LYS A 316 -5.39 -4.11 -14.64
C LYS A 316 -3.86 -4.19 -14.68
N LEU A 317 -3.28 -5.14 -13.97
CA LEU A 317 -1.82 -5.40 -13.98
C LEU A 317 -1.35 -5.92 -15.34
N GLU A 318 -2.11 -6.76 -16.02
CA GLU A 318 -1.83 -7.21 -17.39
C GLU A 318 -1.92 -6.07 -18.40
N HIS A 319 -2.84 -5.13 -18.22
CA HIS A 319 -2.92 -3.91 -19.02
C HIS A 319 -1.73 -2.97 -18.79
N GLU A 320 -1.35 -2.72 -17.53
CA GLU A 320 -0.16 -1.92 -17.19
C GLU A 320 1.14 -2.57 -17.66
N ARG A 321 1.22 -3.92 -17.61
CA ARG A 321 2.30 -4.73 -18.21
C ARG A 321 2.40 -4.53 -19.72
N GLY A 322 1.26 -4.52 -20.42
CA GLY A 322 1.21 -4.32 -21.86
C GLY A 322 1.64 -2.93 -22.31
N ASN A 323 1.54 -1.92 -21.43
CA ASN A 323 1.97 -0.55 -21.73
C ASN A 323 3.49 -0.33 -21.55
N ALA A 324 4.18 -1.17 -20.77
CA ALA A 324 5.63 -1.16 -20.69
C ALA A 324 6.23 -1.83 -21.94
N GLY A 325 7.07 -1.11 -22.68
CA GLY A 325 7.60 -1.58 -23.97
C GLY A 325 6.71 -1.25 -25.19
N ASN A 326 5.49 -0.73 -25.01
CA ASN A 326 4.76 -0.07 -26.09
C ASN A 326 5.37 1.32 -26.30
N ILE A 327 6.24 1.40 -27.31
CA ILE A 327 6.97 2.61 -27.65
C ILE A 327 5.97 3.55 -28.33
N GLU A 328 6.23 4.86 -28.25
CA GLU A 328 5.58 5.86 -29.12
C GLU A 328 5.66 5.48 -30.61
N SER A 329 6.54 4.54 -30.98
CA SER A 329 6.64 3.89 -32.29
C SER A 329 5.50 2.98 -32.69
N GLN A 330 4.63 2.64 -31.75
CA GLN A 330 3.40 1.92 -31.99
C GLN A 330 2.18 2.84 -32.07
N THR A 331 2.34 4.15 -31.84
CA THR A 331 1.25 5.11 -32.07
C THR A 331 0.90 5.07 -33.54
N LYS A 332 -0.34 4.70 -33.86
CA LYS A 332 -0.80 4.63 -35.25
C LYS A 332 -0.78 6.05 -35.83
N ILE A 333 0.07 6.27 -36.83
CA ILE A 333 0.05 7.50 -37.62
C ILE A 333 -0.90 7.23 -38.79
N GLU A 334 -1.94 8.04 -38.89
CA GLU A 334 -2.83 7.99 -40.04
C GLU A 334 -2.14 8.71 -41.19
N VAL A 335 -1.65 7.93 -42.15
CA VAL A 335 -1.09 8.42 -43.41
C VAL A 335 -2.22 8.55 -44.41
N GLY A 336 -2.40 9.74 -44.95
CA GLY A 336 -3.44 10.06 -45.95
C GLY A 336 -3.05 9.62 -47.36
N GLU A 337 -3.77 10.17 -48.34
CA GLU A 337 -3.47 9.97 -49.76
C GLU A 337 -2.21 10.72 -50.20
N ASP A 338 -1.52 10.15 -51.19
CA ASP A 338 -0.30 10.73 -51.73
C ASP A 338 -0.55 12.09 -52.37
N ILE A 339 0.34 13.03 -52.08
CA ILE A 339 0.37 14.32 -52.77
C ILE A 339 1.12 14.19 -54.10
N PRO A 340 0.81 15.03 -55.11
CA PRO A 340 1.61 15.08 -56.33
C PRO A 340 3.06 15.49 -56.04
N THR A 341 4.02 14.63 -56.39
CA THR A 341 5.45 14.90 -56.20
C THR A 341 6.22 14.71 -57.51
N GLN A 342 7.16 15.61 -57.82
CA GLN A 342 8.12 15.43 -58.92
C GLN A 342 9.49 15.05 -58.37
N THR A 343 9.75 13.73 -58.32
CA THR A 343 11.02 13.17 -57.83
C THR A 343 12.18 13.48 -58.79
N GLN A 344 13.32 13.88 -58.22
CA GLN A 344 14.52 14.29 -58.95
C GLN A 344 15.52 13.13 -59.00
N ALA A 345 15.26 12.16 -59.88
CA ALA A 345 16.06 10.93 -59.97
C ALA A 345 17.54 11.17 -60.34
N GLN A 346 17.86 12.32 -60.93
CA GLN A 346 19.23 12.72 -61.28
C GLN A 346 20.05 13.21 -60.08
N ILE A 347 19.41 13.55 -58.96
CA ILE A 347 20.10 13.96 -57.73
C ILE A 347 20.37 12.71 -56.89
N PRO A 348 21.62 12.45 -56.44
CA PRO A 348 21.91 11.35 -55.55
C PRO A 348 21.01 11.39 -54.30
N LYS A 349 20.48 10.22 -53.91
CA LYS A 349 19.61 10.12 -52.73
C LYS A 349 20.34 10.65 -51.49
N SER A 350 19.61 11.42 -50.70
CA SER A 350 20.04 11.79 -49.36
C SER A 350 19.85 10.59 -48.43
N ARG A 351 20.56 10.57 -47.30
CA ARG A 351 20.42 9.51 -46.30
C ARG A 351 20.28 10.09 -44.92
N VAL A 352 19.39 9.48 -44.14
CA VAL A 352 19.33 9.68 -42.69
C VAL A 352 19.60 8.35 -42.02
N ARG A 353 20.53 8.38 -41.07
CA ARG A 353 20.95 7.22 -40.28
C ARG A 353 20.43 7.43 -38.87
N LEU A 354 19.58 6.52 -38.40
CA LEU A 354 19.18 6.47 -36.99
C LEU A 354 20.23 5.68 -36.22
N ASN A 355 20.61 4.52 -36.75
CA ASN A 355 21.68 3.65 -36.28
C ASN A 355 22.25 2.86 -37.47
N GLU A 356 23.21 1.97 -37.23
CA GLU A 356 23.86 1.21 -38.31
C GLU A 356 22.93 0.22 -39.04
N ARG A 357 21.75 -0.10 -38.50
CA ARG A 357 20.76 -1.00 -39.12
C ARG A 357 19.62 -0.23 -39.81
N GLU A 358 19.27 0.94 -39.29
CA GLU A 358 18.16 1.77 -39.76
C GLU A 358 18.71 2.99 -40.51
N ILE A 359 18.96 2.78 -41.80
CA ILE A 359 19.40 3.80 -42.75
C ILE A 359 18.28 4.00 -43.77
N TYR A 360 17.75 5.21 -43.84
CA TYR A 360 16.67 5.56 -44.76
C TYR A 360 17.23 6.39 -45.91
N ASP A 361 17.10 5.85 -47.12
CA ASP A 361 17.32 6.60 -48.36
C ASP A 361 16.13 7.54 -48.60
N LEU A 362 16.45 8.78 -48.98
CA LEU A 362 15.48 9.84 -49.23
C LEU A 362 15.69 10.41 -50.62
N ASP A 363 14.63 10.45 -51.42
CA ASP A 363 14.63 11.10 -52.72
C ASP A 363 14.35 12.59 -52.57
N TYR A 364 15.03 13.43 -53.36
CA TYR A 364 14.67 14.83 -53.48
C TYR A 364 13.43 14.95 -54.37
N ALA A 365 12.42 15.68 -53.93
CA ALA A 365 11.16 15.85 -54.64
C ALA A 365 10.69 17.30 -54.61
N ILE A 366 10.17 17.77 -55.74
CA ILE A 366 9.48 19.07 -55.83
C ILE A 366 8.01 18.84 -55.51
N VAL A 367 7.50 19.63 -54.58
CA VAL A 367 6.10 19.59 -54.14
C VAL A 367 5.51 21.00 -54.09
N LYS A 368 4.18 21.11 -54.15
CA LYS A 368 3.53 22.40 -53.97
C LYS A 368 3.47 22.77 -52.50
N ALA A 369 3.70 24.05 -52.20
CA ALA A 369 3.67 24.62 -50.87
C ALA A 369 2.37 24.29 -50.12
N LYS A 370 1.22 24.36 -50.81
CA LYS A 370 -0.10 24.09 -50.22
C LYS A 370 -0.34 22.63 -49.80
N ASP A 371 0.44 21.69 -50.32
CA ASP A 371 0.24 20.25 -50.09
C ASP A 371 1.06 19.77 -48.87
N LEU A 372 1.96 20.62 -48.34
CA LEU A 372 2.75 20.37 -47.15
C LEU A 372 1.94 20.61 -45.89
N LYS A 373 2.05 19.68 -44.93
CA LYS A 373 1.28 19.66 -43.69
C LYS A 373 2.23 19.67 -42.48
N PRO A 374 2.85 20.82 -42.14
CA PRO A 374 3.61 20.93 -40.91
C PRO A 374 2.67 20.80 -39.70
N SER A 375 3.12 20.12 -38.65
CA SER A 375 2.39 19.95 -37.39
C SER A 375 3.18 20.52 -36.22
N PHE A 376 2.48 21.19 -35.30
CA PHE A 376 3.02 21.75 -34.04
C PHE A 376 2.27 21.24 -32.81
N THR A 377 1.32 20.32 -33.00
CA THR A 377 0.60 19.65 -31.93
C THR A 377 1.21 18.28 -31.68
N THR A 378 1.29 17.85 -30.43
CA THR A 378 1.76 16.51 -30.08
C THR A 378 0.83 15.45 -30.66
N GLY A 379 1.41 14.49 -31.38
CA GLY A 379 0.67 13.42 -32.06
C GLY A 379 1.08 13.27 -33.52
N GLY A 380 0.98 12.05 -34.05
CA GLY A 380 1.40 11.75 -35.43
C GLY A 380 2.92 11.84 -35.61
N THR A 381 3.36 12.59 -36.62
CA THR A 381 4.78 12.82 -36.95
C THR A 381 5.48 13.89 -36.09
N GLN A 382 4.73 14.65 -35.27
CA GLN A 382 5.29 15.66 -34.37
C GLN A 382 5.43 15.11 -32.94
N LYS A 383 6.67 15.13 -32.45
CA LYS A 383 7.05 14.61 -31.12
C LYS A 383 7.35 15.70 -30.09
N ARG A 384 7.39 16.98 -30.49
CA ARG A 384 7.59 18.13 -29.59
C ARG A 384 6.27 18.69 -29.06
N THR A 385 6.28 19.18 -27.82
CA THR A 385 5.18 19.96 -27.20
C THR A 385 5.18 21.44 -27.56
N ASP A 386 6.34 22.03 -27.89
CA ASP A 386 6.48 23.50 -27.98
C ASP A 386 6.90 24.00 -29.37
N MET A 387 6.11 24.94 -29.90
CA MET A 387 6.42 25.70 -31.12
C MET A 387 7.40 26.84 -30.79
N ASN A 388 8.39 27.08 -31.66
CA ASN A 388 9.33 28.20 -31.52
C ASN A 388 9.02 29.24 -32.60
N GLU A 389 8.25 30.26 -32.23
CA GLU A 389 7.82 31.32 -33.13
C GLU A 389 8.99 32.17 -33.64
N GLU A 390 9.97 32.46 -32.79
CA GLU A 390 11.15 33.25 -33.17
C GLU A 390 11.98 32.55 -34.25
N GLN A 391 12.14 31.23 -34.15
CA GLN A 391 12.85 30.44 -35.15
C GLN A 391 12.09 30.43 -36.49
N ILE A 392 10.76 30.27 -36.46
CA ILE A 392 9.92 30.31 -37.67
C ILE A 392 10.04 31.69 -38.32
N LYS A 393 9.92 32.77 -37.53
CA LYS A 393 10.04 34.15 -37.99
C LYS A 393 11.41 34.45 -38.58
N SER A 394 12.47 33.95 -37.94
CA SER A 394 13.84 34.08 -38.44
C SER A 394 14.01 33.41 -39.80
N ILE A 395 13.43 32.22 -40.00
CA ILE A 395 13.47 31.51 -41.28
C ILE A 395 12.64 32.23 -42.35
N SER A 396 11.44 32.73 -42.00
CA SER A 396 10.57 33.43 -42.95
C SER A 396 11.15 34.76 -43.43
N GLU A 397 11.78 35.54 -42.52
CA GLU A 397 12.26 36.90 -42.80
C GLU A 397 13.74 36.94 -43.22
N ASN A 398 14.57 36.03 -42.72
CA ASN A 398 16.02 36.03 -42.89
C ASN A 398 16.56 34.63 -43.20
N PHE A 399 16.01 33.99 -44.25
CA PHE A 399 16.47 32.68 -44.70
C PHE A 399 17.96 32.67 -45.02
N ASP A 400 18.71 31.75 -44.41
CA ASP A 400 20.14 31.53 -44.66
C ASP A 400 20.37 30.14 -45.29
N PRO A 401 20.66 30.08 -46.60
CA PRO A 401 20.96 28.85 -47.32
C PRO A 401 22.03 27.97 -46.66
N LYS A 402 23.05 28.57 -46.03
CA LYS A 402 24.18 27.84 -45.45
C LYS A 402 23.80 27.00 -44.22
N LYS A 403 22.67 27.31 -43.59
CA LYS A 403 22.17 26.56 -42.43
C LYS A 403 21.41 25.29 -42.83
N ILE A 404 21.06 25.14 -44.11
CA ILE A 404 20.18 24.07 -44.59
C ILE A 404 20.87 23.26 -45.68
N PHE A 405 21.53 23.88 -46.64
CA PHE A 405 22.13 23.12 -47.74
C PHE A 405 23.51 22.59 -47.36
N GLY A 406 23.73 21.30 -47.61
CA GLY A 406 25.02 20.65 -47.39
C GLY A 406 25.33 20.24 -45.94
N SER A 407 24.41 20.49 -45.00
CA SER A 407 24.53 20.06 -43.60
C SER A 407 24.32 18.54 -43.40
N GLY A 408 23.61 17.90 -44.34
CA GLY A 408 23.34 16.45 -44.31
C GLY A 408 22.39 16.01 -43.19
N GLY A 409 22.04 14.72 -43.18
CA GLY A 409 21.23 14.13 -42.11
C GLY A 409 19.88 14.83 -41.91
N PHE A 410 19.48 15.06 -40.66
CA PHE A 410 18.23 15.76 -40.32
C PHE A 410 18.29 17.28 -40.49
N GLU A 411 19.49 17.84 -40.65
CA GLU A 411 19.75 19.29 -40.76
C GLU A 411 19.63 19.82 -42.18
N ASP A 412 19.65 18.93 -43.16
CA ASP A 412 19.38 19.24 -44.56
C ASP A 412 17.89 19.48 -44.83
N LEU A 413 17.48 19.71 -46.08
CA LEU A 413 16.10 19.97 -46.52
C LEU A 413 15.04 19.14 -45.78
N PRO A 414 13.84 19.69 -45.48
CA PRO A 414 12.85 18.98 -44.68
C PRO A 414 12.46 17.61 -45.24
N ILE A 415 12.12 16.67 -44.35
CA ILE A 415 11.71 15.31 -44.69
C ILE A 415 10.20 15.19 -44.48
N ILE A 416 9.48 14.72 -45.49
CA ILE A 416 8.04 14.55 -45.47
C ILE A 416 7.62 13.12 -45.82
N LEU A 417 6.43 12.72 -45.40
CA LEU A 417 5.74 11.53 -45.91
C LEU A 417 5.14 11.81 -47.30
N HIS A 418 4.77 10.74 -47.99
CA HIS A 418 4.17 10.82 -49.33
C HIS A 418 2.84 11.58 -49.36
N ASP A 419 2.17 11.75 -48.23
CA ASP A 419 0.91 12.48 -48.09
C ASP A 419 1.08 13.96 -47.68
N GLY A 420 2.33 14.44 -47.61
CA GLY A 420 2.67 15.82 -47.27
C GLY A 420 2.89 16.08 -45.78
N GLN A 421 2.64 15.11 -44.89
CA GLN A 421 2.95 15.25 -43.46
C GLN A 421 4.45 15.41 -43.24
N VAL A 422 4.85 16.38 -42.43
CA VAL A 422 6.27 16.65 -42.17
C VAL A 422 6.78 15.75 -41.05
N ILE A 423 7.80 14.94 -41.35
CA ILE A 423 8.49 14.11 -40.35
C ILE A 423 9.57 14.97 -39.69
N ALA A 424 10.47 15.56 -40.50
CA ALA A 424 11.59 16.36 -40.03
C ALA A 424 11.57 17.77 -40.59
N GLY A 425 11.72 18.77 -39.70
CA GLY A 425 11.81 20.17 -40.10
C GLY A 425 10.48 20.93 -40.14
N ASN A 426 9.55 20.64 -39.21
CA ASN A 426 8.28 21.38 -39.07
C ASN A 426 8.47 22.91 -39.05
N HIS A 427 9.37 23.45 -38.21
CA HIS A 427 9.65 24.89 -38.17
C HIS A 427 10.25 25.43 -39.48
N ARG A 428 11.04 24.61 -40.20
CA ARG A 428 11.62 25.01 -41.49
C ARG A 428 10.55 25.09 -42.57
N ILE A 429 9.69 24.07 -42.68
CA ILE A 429 8.55 24.10 -43.62
C ILE A 429 7.64 25.28 -43.30
N GLN A 430 7.27 25.49 -42.04
CA GLN A 430 6.42 26.62 -41.68
C GLN A 430 7.04 27.98 -42.02
N GLY A 431 8.35 28.15 -41.78
CA GLY A 431 9.08 29.36 -42.18
C GLY A 431 9.14 29.52 -43.71
N MET A 432 9.35 28.41 -44.45
CA MET A 432 9.38 28.39 -45.92
C MET A 432 8.03 28.73 -46.55
N LEU A 433 6.93 28.25 -45.97
CA LEU A 433 5.57 28.60 -46.39
C LEU A 433 5.28 30.09 -46.17
N ASN A 434 5.93 30.71 -45.18
CA ASN A 434 5.76 32.10 -44.81
C ASN A 434 6.86 33.03 -45.36
N PHE A 435 7.64 32.60 -46.36
CA PHE A 435 8.77 33.39 -46.85
C PHE A 435 8.36 34.81 -47.27
N THR A 436 9.13 35.79 -46.79
CA THR A 436 9.13 37.12 -47.40
C THR A 436 9.69 37.04 -48.82
N PRO A 437 9.38 38.01 -49.71
CA PRO A 437 9.95 38.04 -51.06
C PRO A 437 11.49 37.94 -51.08
N LYS A 438 12.15 38.55 -50.09
CA LYS A 438 13.62 38.47 -49.91
C LYS A 438 14.07 37.04 -49.61
N SER A 439 13.47 36.38 -48.62
CA SER A 439 13.80 35.00 -48.26
C SER A 439 13.48 34.02 -49.38
N ARG A 440 12.35 34.23 -50.08
CA ARG A 440 11.97 33.42 -51.24
C ARG A 440 13.00 33.50 -52.35
N PHE A 441 13.43 34.71 -52.71
CA PHE A 441 14.50 34.90 -53.69
C PHE A 441 15.81 34.22 -53.26
N ALA A 442 16.20 34.35 -51.99
CA ALA A 442 17.40 33.70 -51.47
C ALA A 442 17.31 32.16 -51.53
N TYR A 443 16.13 31.59 -51.24
CA TYR A 443 15.87 30.17 -51.34
C TYR A 443 15.94 29.68 -52.80
N GLU A 444 15.21 30.31 -53.72
CA GLU A 444 15.20 29.92 -55.15
C GLU A 444 16.60 30.01 -55.76
N LYS A 445 17.33 31.09 -55.47
CA LYS A 445 18.71 31.27 -55.91
C LYS A 445 19.60 30.12 -55.40
N ALA A 446 19.49 29.77 -54.13
CA ALA A 446 20.27 28.69 -53.56
C ALA A 446 19.90 27.31 -54.13
N ILE A 447 18.62 27.02 -54.39
CA ILE A 447 18.20 25.77 -55.01
C ILE A 447 18.78 25.64 -56.43
N LYS A 448 18.76 26.73 -57.20
CA LYS A 448 19.37 26.76 -58.53
C LYS A 448 20.89 26.56 -58.49
N GLU A 449 21.57 27.18 -57.53
CA GLU A 449 23.02 27.08 -57.38
C GLU A 449 23.48 25.69 -56.89
N TYR A 450 22.79 25.09 -55.91
CA TYR A 450 23.18 23.83 -55.28
C TYR A 450 22.65 22.59 -56.00
N TYR A 451 21.41 22.62 -56.50
CA TYR A 451 20.74 21.44 -57.09
C TYR A 451 20.46 21.58 -58.58
N HIS A 452 20.75 22.73 -59.18
CA HIS A 452 20.48 23.02 -60.60
C HIS A 452 19.01 22.85 -60.99
N ILE A 453 18.11 23.23 -60.08
CA ILE A 453 16.65 23.19 -60.26
C ILE A 453 16.10 24.61 -60.31
N ASP A 454 15.25 24.88 -61.29
CA ASP A 454 14.41 26.08 -61.33
C ASP A 454 13.04 25.77 -60.73
N LEU A 455 12.71 26.36 -59.59
CA LEU A 455 11.43 26.17 -58.89
C LEU A 455 10.39 27.22 -59.34
N LYS A 456 9.12 26.82 -59.44
CA LYS A 456 8.02 27.79 -59.55
C LYS A 456 7.73 28.47 -58.20
N PRO A 457 7.08 29.65 -58.18
CA PRO A 457 6.83 30.40 -56.94
C PRO A 457 6.08 29.63 -55.84
N ASP A 458 5.21 28.69 -56.21
CA ASP A 458 4.44 27.85 -55.29
C ASP A 458 5.09 26.49 -54.99
N GLU A 459 6.32 26.26 -55.44
CA GLU A 459 7.03 24.99 -55.28
C GLU A 459 8.13 25.07 -54.22
N LEU A 460 8.37 23.94 -53.54
CA LEU A 460 9.45 23.72 -52.59
C LEU A 460 10.14 22.39 -52.89
N LEU A 461 11.46 22.35 -52.74
CA LEU A 461 12.26 21.13 -52.76
C LEU A 461 12.32 20.53 -51.35
N VAL A 462 11.92 19.28 -51.24
CA VAL A 462 11.89 18.50 -49.99
C VAL A 462 12.52 17.13 -50.19
N ARG A 463 12.67 16.37 -49.10
CA ARG A 463 13.12 14.98 -49.12
C ARG A 463 11.97 14.06 -48.75
N VAL A 464 11.79 12.98 -49.49
CA VAL A 464 10.72 11.98 -49.28
C VAL A 464 11.38 10.60 -49.13
N PRO A 465 10.96 9.75 -48.18
CA PRO A 465 11.43 8.38 -48.10
C PRO A 465 11.33 7.66 -49.45
N HIS A 466 12.41 7.01 -49.88
CA HIS A 466 12.42 6.28 -51.15
C HIS A 466 11.42 5.11 -51.14
N ASN A 467 11.33 4.44 -49.99
CA ASN A 467 10.35 3.39 -49.73
C ASN A 467 9.29 3.92 -48.76
N ARG A 468 8.06 3.43 -48.90
CA ARG A 468 7.01 3.70 -47.92
C ARG A 468 7.40 3.12 -46.56
N LEU A 469 7.41 3.99 -45.57
CA LEU A 469 7.72 3.64 -44.19
C LEU A 469 6.47 3.09 -43.49
N ASN A 470 6.63 2.08 -42.64
CA ASN A 470 5.60 1.63 -41.72
C ASN A 470 5.52 2.54 -40.48
N ASN A 471 4.46 2.40 -39.67
CA ASN A 471 4.28 3.26 -38.48
C ASN A 471 5.45 3.26 -37.51
N THR A 472 6.13 2.13 -37.32
CA THR A 472 7.30 2.04 -36.43
C THR A 472 8.46 2.84 -37.00
N GLU A 473 8.75 2.68 -38.30
CA GLU A 473 9.80 3.44 -38.98
C GLU A 473 9.52 4.94 -38.98
N ILE A 474 8.28 5.37 -39.26
CA ILE A 474 7.89 6.78 -39.26
C ILE A 474 8.09 7.39 -37.86
N ASN A 475 7.61 6.72 -36.83
CA ASN A 475 7.74 7.23 -35.47
C ASN A 475 9.20 7.25 -34.99
N ASN A 476 10.00 6.25 -35.33
CA ASN A 476 11.43 6.22 -34.99
C ASN A 476 12.17 7.36 -35.68
N LEU A 477 11.88 7.59 -36.96
CA LEU A 477 12.43 8.70 -37.72
C LEU A 477 12.01 10.05 -37.13
N ALA A 478 10.74 10.19 -36.71
CA ALA A 478 10.21 11.38 -36.05
C ALA A 478 10.88 11.65 -34.68
N ALA A 479 11.19 10.60 -33.92
CA ALA A 479 11.84 10.70 -32.62
C ALA A 479 13.33 11.06 -32.72
N SER A 480 14.04 10.53 -33.72
CA SER A 480 15.50 10.70 -33.87
C SER A 480 15.92 12.09 -34.36
N ILE A 481 15.01 12.91 -34.88
CA ILE A 481 15.32 14.30 -35.30
C ILE A 481 15.87 15.15 -34.15
N ASN A 482 15.54 14.78 -32.91
CA ASN A 482 15.99 15.52 -31.73
C ASN A 482 17.43 15.17 -31.29
N GLN A 483 18.10 14.20 -31.91
CA GLN A 483 19.40 13.71 -31.46
C GLN A 483 20.47 14.83 -31.45
N GLY A 484 20.91 15.23 -30.25
CA GLY A 484 21.92 16.28 -30.04
C GLY A 484 21.37 17.72 -29.93
N ARG A 485 20.05 17.91 -30.02
CA ARG A 485 19.35 19.21 -29.84
C ARG A 485 18.11 19.05 -28.95
N PHE A 486 18.34 18.48 -27.78
CA PHE A 486 17.29 18.21 -26.81
C PHE A 486 16.91 19.50 -26.10
N ASN A 487 15.63 19.91 -26.22
CA ASN A 487 15.09 21.04 -25.48
C ASN A 487 14.63 20.60 -24.07
N SER A 488 14.53 19.29 -23.83
CA SER A 488 14.11 18.71 -22.57
C SER A 488 14.67 17.29 -22.37
N GLU A 489 14.68 16.80 -21.13
CA GLU A 489 15.13 15.44 -20.79
C GLU A 489 14.25 14.35 -21.42
N SER A 490 12.95 14.64 -21.55
CA SER A 490 12.00 13.79 -22.26
C SER A 490 12.39 13.59 -23.72
N ASP A 491 12.74 14.67 -24.43
CA ASP A 491 13.14 14.59 -25.85
C ASP A 491 14.40 13.72 -26.00
N HIS A 492 15.33 13.86 -25.05
CA HIS A 492 16.53 13.05 -25.01
C HIS A 492 16.20 11.56 -24.81
N ALA A 493 15.38 11.25 -23.81
CA ALA A 493 14.96 9.88 -23.52
C ALA A 493 14.21 9.23 -24.69
N ILE A 494 13.34 9.95 -25.39
CA ILE A 494 12.61 9.47 -26.59
C ILE A 494 13.58 9.14 -27.72
N ALA A 495 14.50 10.05 -28.03
CA ALA A 495 15.46 9.86 -29.12
C ALA A 495 16.39 8.68 -28.86
N VAL A 496 16.92 8.58 -27.64
CA VAL A 496 17.79 7.49 -27.19
C VAL A 496 17.06 6.14 -27.24
N LEU A 497 15.82 6.08 -26.76
CA LEU A 497 15.02 4.87 -26.80
C LEU A 497 14.70 4.41 -28.23
N SER A 498 14.40 5.37 -29.12
CA SER A 498 14.16 5.07 -30.53
C SER A 498 15.43 4.58 -31.23
N HIS A 499 16.58 5.17 -30.91
CA HIS A 499 17.87 4.72 -31.44
C HIS A 499 18.20 3.27 -31.08
N TYR A 500 17.94 2.85 -29.83
CA TYR A 500 18.26 1.49 -29.34
C TYR A 500 17.12 0.48 -29.44
N GLU A 501 15.93 0.86 -29.94
CA GLU A 501 14.72 0.02 -29.93
C GLU A 501 14.97 -1.39 -30.49
N ALA A 502 15.59 -1.48 -31.67
CA ALA A 502 15.84 -2.76 -32.33
C ALA A 502 16.67 -3.71 -31.46
N LYS A 503 17.71 -3.18 -30.79
CA LYS A 503 18.59 -3.95 -29.91
C LYS A 503 17.94 -4.29 -28.57
N LEU A 504 17.08 -3.42 -28.05
CA LEU A 504 16.33 -3.67 -26.82
C LEU A 504 15.36 -4.85 -26.97
N LYS A 505 14.72 -5.01 -28.14
CA LYS A 505 13.86 -6.16 -28.44
C LYS A 505 14.63 -7.48 -28.54
N GLU A 506 15.90 -7.42 -28.91
CA GLU A 506 16.82 -8.56 -29.00
C GLU A 506 17.57 -8.85 -27.69
N LEU A 507 17.45 -7.98 -26.68
CA LEU A 507 18.25 -8.05 -25.46
C LEU A 507 17.93 -9.30 -24.65
N ASP A 508 18.97 -9.96 -24.14
CA ASP A 508 18.83 -11.10 -23.26
C ASP A 508 18.02 -10.76 -22.01
N LYS A 509 17.12 -11.67 -21.64
CA LYS A 509 16.28 -11.55 -20.45
C LYS A 509 17.05 -11.47 -19.13
N LYS A 510 18.34 -11.84 -19.12
CA LYS A 510 19.18 -11.85 -17.92
C LYS A 510 20.59 -11.37 -18.26
N LEU A 511 21.02 -10.34 -17.53
CA LEU A 511 22.30 -9.66 -17.68
C LEU A 511 23.13 -9.90 -16.41
N ASP A 512 24.03 -10.88 -16.45
CA ASP A 512 24.84 -11.26 -15.28
C ASP A 512 26.04 -10.34 -15.11
N ALA A 513 26.23 -9.80 -13.90
CA ALA A 513 27.34 -8.89 -13.58
C ALA A 513 27.75 -8.96 -12.10
N ASP A 514 29.05 -8.79 -11.86
CA ASP A 514 29.62 -8.78 -10.51
C ASP A 514 29.51 -7.44 -9.81
N SER A 515 29.45 -6.34 -10.58
CA SER A 515 29.33 -4.96 -10.07
C SER A 515 28.46 -4.09 -10.97
N ILE A 516 27.99 -2.96 -10.43
CA ILE A 516 27.24 -1.95 -11.19
C ILE A 516 28.02 -1.42 -12.40
N TYR A 517 29.33 -1.28 -12.26
CA TYR A 517 30.22 -0.80 -13.32
C TYR A 517 30.35 -1.82 -14.46
N SER A 518 30.38 -3.11 -14.14
CA SER A 518 30.33 -4.17 -15.13
C SER A 518 28.96 -4.23 -15.80
N LEU A 519 27.89 -4.17 -15.00
CA LEU A 519 26.52 -4.29 -15.50
C LEU A 519 26.17 -3.21 -16.52
N LYS A 520 26.42 -1.94 -16.22
CA LYS A 520 26.11 -0.85 -17.15
C LYS A 520 26.92 -0.94 -18.46
N ASN A 521 28.15 -1.46 -18.38
CA ASN A 521 28.97 -1.73 -19.55
C ASN A 521 28.47 -2.93 -20.35
N ILE A 522 27.92 -3.96 -19.69
CA ILE A 522 27.28 -5.11 -20.36
C ILE A 522 26.03 -4.65 -21.11
N VAL A 523 25.18 -3.83 -20.50
CA VAL A 523 24.03 -3.20 -21.17
C VAL A 523 24.50 -2.45 -22.41
N ALA A 524 25.49 -1.57 -22.25
CA ALA A 524 26.04 -0.78 -23.35
C ALA A 524 26.59 -1.65 -24.49
N LYS A 525 27.35 -2.70 -24.17
CA LYS A 525 27.91 -3.63 -25.15
C LYS A 525 26.84 -4.41 -25.91
N ASN A 526 25.79 -4.86 -25.23
CA ASN A 526 24.69 -5.59 -25.87
C ASN A 526 23.84 -4.70 -26.77
N LEU A 527 23.61 -3.46 -26.35
CA LEU A 527 22.86 -2.47 -27.13
C LEU A 527 23.69 -1.79 -28.22
N ASN A 528 25.01 -1.98 -28.23
CA ASN A 528 25.86 -1.40 -29.26
C ASN A 528 25.58 -2.02 -30.64
N PHE A 529 25.48 -1.16 -31.65
CA PHE A 529 25.24 -1.59 -33.03
C PHE A 529 26.52 -2.07 -33.71
N ASP A 530 27.66 -1.42 -33.43
CA ASP A 530 28.96 -1.74 -34.01
C ASP A 530 29.95 -2.16 -32.93
N LYS A 531 30.68 -3.25 -33.14
CA LYS A 531 31.73 -3.71 -32.20
C LYS A 531 32.98 -2.81 -32.22
N ALA A 532 33.18 -2.01 -33.28
CA ALA A 532 34.34 -1.14 -33.45
C ALA A 532 34.18 0.23 -32.75
N THR A 533 32.96 0.65 -32.43
CA THR A 533 32.70 1.92 -31.74
C THR A 533 32.66 1.73 -30.23
N HIS A 534 33.07 2.76 -29.47
CA HIS A 534 32.97 2.72 -28.02
C HIS A 534 31.49 2.78 -27.60
N PRO A 535 30.98 1.81 -26.82
CA PRO A 535 29.58 1.81 -26.41
C PRO A 535 29.23 3.06 -25.59
N ASN A 536 28.12 3.72 -25.92
CA ASN A 536 27.62 4.84 -25.11
C ASN A 536 26.86 4.29 -23.89
N VAL A 537 27.55 4.27 -22.75
CA VAL A 537 27.05 3.68 -21.51
C VAL A 537 25.82 4.39 -20.98
N THR A 538 25.81 5.72 -20.96
CA THR A 538 24.72 6.51 -20.38
C THR A 538 23.43 6.31 -21.18
N ASP A 539 23.49 6.50 -22.50
CA ASP A 539 22.29 6.45 -23.33
C ASP A 539 21.74 5.04 -23.45
N SER A 540 22.61 4.02 -23.55
CA SER A 540 22.18 2.62 -23.60
C SER A 540 21.40 2.22 -22.34
N ASN A 541 21.88 2.64 -21.16
CA ASN A 541 21.21 2.32 -19.91
C ASN A 541 19.94 3.16 -19.71
N LEU A 542 19.91 4.42 -20.14
CA LEU A 542 18.71 5.25 -20.14
C LEU A 542 17.63 4.62 -21.05
N ALA A 543 18.01 4.15 -22.24
CA ALA A 543 17.12 3.44 -23.15
C ALA A 543 16.52 2.20 -22.48
N LEU A 544 17.35 1.37 -21.84
CA LEU A 544 16.88 0.18 -21.14
C LEU A 544 15.95 0.51 -19.97
N LEU A 545 16.24 1.56 -19.20
CA LEU A 545 15.38 1.99 -18.10
C LEU A 545 14.00 2.40 -18.63
N MET A 546 13.97 3.25 -19.65
CA MET A 546 12.74 3.75 -20.25
C MET A 546 11.94 2.65 -20.96
N PHE A 547 12.62 1.66 -21.56
CA PHE A 547 11.99 0.49 -22.17
C PHE A 547 11.23 -0.36 -21.13
N ASN A 548 11.75 -0.44 -19.91
CA ASN A 548 11.18 -1.22 -18.82
C ASN A 548 10.14 -0.46 -17.97
N MET A 549 9.92 0.85 -18.20
CA MET A 549 8.95 1.67 -17.48
C MET A 549 7.58 1.71 -18.18
N PRO A 550 6.47 1.83 -17.43
CA PRO A 550 5.15 2.03 -18.01
C PRO A 550 5.02 3.49 -18.48
N ARG A 551 4.31 3.69 -19.59
CA ARG A 551 4.03 5.03 -20.14
C ARG A 551 2.58 5.41 -19.88
N THR A 552 2.35 6.44 -19.07
CA THR A 552 1.04 7.09 -18.91
C THR A 552 1.21 8.60 -19.02
N LYS A 553 0.11 9.37 -19.14
CA LYS A 553 0.12 10.84 -19.29
C LYS A 553 0.78 11.64 -18.14
N THR A 554 1.31 10.94 -17.13
CA THR A 554 2.01 11.54 -15.98
C THR A 554 3.24 10.72 -15.56
N GLN A 555 3.60 9.67 -16.31
CA GLN A 555 4.62 8.67 -15.93
C GLN A 555 5.53 8.34 -17.12
N GLY A 556 6.72 7.81 -16.82
CA GLY A 556 7.72 7.45 -17.82
C GLY A 556 8.54 8.66 -18.26
N ILE A 557 8.37 9.11 -19.49
CA ILE A 557 9.24 10.10 -20.12
C ILE A 557 8.99 11.51 -19.54
N GLU A 558 7.72 11.92 -19.44
CA GLU A 558 7.30 13.22 -18.88
C GLU A 558 7.70 13.43 -17.40
N LEU A 559 7.93 12.33 -16.69
CA LEU A 559 8.42 12.33 -15.30
C LEU A 559 9.75 13.06 -15.17
N LEU A 560 10.67 12.84 -16.13
CA LEU A 560 12.01 13.44 -16.11
C LEU A 560 11.93 14.95 -16.22
N ASN A 561 11.14 15.47 -17.16
CA ASN A 561 10.93 16.92 -17.32
C ASN A 561 10.30 17.55 -16.08
N ARG A 562 9.28 16.90 -15.49
CA ARG A 562 8.63 17.39 -14.27
C ARG A 562 9.65 17.55 -13.15
N TRP A 563 10.44 16.51 -12.88
CA TRP A 563 11.42 16.57 -11.79
C TRP A 563 12.61 17.47 -12.11
N GLN A 564 13.07 17.54 -13.36
CA GLN A 564 14.11 18.49 -13.75
C GLN A 564 13.67 19.93 -13.45
N LYS A 565 12.41 20.28 -13.76
CA LYS A 565 11.83 21.59 -13.44
C LYS A 565 11.72 21.81 -11.93
N GLU A 566 11.24 20.83 -11.19
CA GLU A 566 11.10 20.89 -9.73
C GLU A 566 12.45 21.02 -9.01
N PHE A 567 13.53 20.46 -9.57
CA PHE A 567 14.90 20.52 -9.06
C PHE A 567 15.76 21.57 -9.78
N SER A 568 15.14 22.58 -10.42
CA SER A 568 15.87 23.64 -11.13
C SER A 568 16.91 24.37 -10.25
N ASN A 569 16.64 24.48 -8.95
CA ASN A 569 17.56 25.06 -7.96
C ASN A 569 18.56 24.07 -7.35
N ASP A 570 18.43 22.76 -7.61
CA ASP A 570 19.31 21.69 -7.13
C ASP A 570 19.47 20.58 -8.18
N ILE A 571 20.02 20.97 -9.32
CA ILE A 571 20.20 20.05 -10.45
C ILE A 571 21.12 18.87 -10.12
N LYS A 572 22.03 19.03 -9.13
CA LYS A 572 22.93 17.95 -8.69
C LYS A 572 22.15 16.81 -8.05
N SER A 573 21.17 17.11 -7.20
CA SER A 573 20.30 16.10 -6.60
C SER A 573 19.42 15.40 -7.65
N TYR A 574 18.90 16.15 -8.62
CA TYR A 574 18.19 15.56 -9.76
C TYR A 574 19.06 14.56 -10.53
N GLU A 575 20.27 14.98 -10.94
CA GLU A 575 21.21 14.12 -11.66
C GLU A 575 21.63 12.90 -10.84
N LYS A 576 21.78 13.06 -9.51
CA LYS A 576 22.15 11.97 -8.60
C LYS A 576 21.09 10.86 -8.60
N VAL A 577 19.81 11.20 -8.47
CA VAL A 577 18.70 10.23 -8.51
C VAL A 577 18.55 9.64 -9.91
N LYS A 578 18.55 10.48 -10.95
CA LYS A 578 18.46 10.04 -12.35
C LYS A 578 19.54 9.00 -12.66
N LYS A 579 20.80 9.32 -12.36
CA LYS A 579 21.94 8.43 -12.57
C LYS A 579 21.85 7.15 -11.74
N MET A 580 21.33 7.20 -10.52
CA MET A 580 21.13 6.02 -9.69
C MET A 580 20.21 4.99 -10.36
N PHE A 581 19.09 5.45 -10.92
CA PHE A 581 18.15 4.61 -11.67
C PHE A 581 18.71 4.17 -13.02
N VAL A 582 19.32 5.08 -13.78
CA VAL A 582 19.89 4.80 -15.10
C VAL A 582 20.99 3.75 -14.98
N ASP A 583 21.98 3.92 -14.10
CA ASP A 583 23.06 2.94 -13.95
C ASP A 583 22.52 1.55 -13.54
N ASN A 584 21.39 1.48 -12.82
CA ASN A 584 20.73 0.25 -12.39
C ASN A 584 19.68 -0.31 -13.37
N ALA A 585 19.59 0.22 -14.60
CA ALA A 585 18.63 -0.25 -15.61
C ALA A 585 18.71 -1.76 -15.84
N GLY A 586 19.92 -2.33 -15.92
CA GLY A 586 20.13 -3.77 -16.03
C GLY A 586 19.62 -4.56 -14.84
N SER A 587 19.71 -4.01 -13.63
CA SER A 587 19.22 -4.65 -12.39
C SER A 587 17.71 -4.76 -12.42
N PHE A 588 17.02 -3.67 -12.80
CA PHE A 588 15.58 -3.66 -12.97
C PHE A 588 15.13 -4.60 -14.09
N HIS A 589 15.82 -4.60 -15.22
CA HIS A 589 15.54 -5.51 -16.33
C HIS A 589 15.60 -7.00 -15.89
N ASN A 590 16.66 -7.38 -15.16
CA ASN A 590 16.79 -8.74 -14.62
C ASN A 590 15.64 -9.11 -13.68
N LEU A 591 15.26 -8.19 -12.78
CA LEU A 591 14.16 -8.41 -11.85
C LEU A 591 12.80 -8.52 -12.56
N ILE A 592 12.59 -7.76 -13.63
CA ILE A 592 11.38 -7.82 -14.45
C ILE A 592 11.26 -9.16 -15.19
N HIS A 593 12.37 -9.71 -15.65
CA HIS A 593 12.40 -10.91 -16.50
C HIS A 593 12.77 -12.23 -15.80
N ASP A 594 13.08 -12.23 -14.49
CA ASP A 594 13.24 -13.46 -13.73
C ASP A 594 11.88 -14.20 -13.69
N MET A 595 11.82 -15.35 -14.39
CA MET A 595 10.61 -16.17 -14.59
C MET A 595 10.01 -16.74 -13.29
N ASN A 596 10.62 -16.46 -12.14
CA ASN A 596 10.16 -16.87 -10.82
C ASN A 596 9.23 -15.86 -10.13
N PHE A 597 8.78 -14.79 -10.81
CA PHE A 597 7.84 -13.81 -10.25
C PHE A 597 6.42 -13.93 -10.84
N PRO A 598 5.60 -14.91 -10.40
CA PRO A 598 4.34 -15.22 -11.08
C PRO A 598 3.19 -14.21 -10.88
N LYS A 599 3.29 -13.18 -10.01
CA LYS A 599 2.11 -12.32 -9.73
C LYS A 599 2.33 -10.80 -9.57
N VAL A 600 3.55 -10.28 -9.61
CA VAL A 600 3.83 -8.83 -9.48
C VAL A 600 4.80 -8.41 -10.56
N SER A 601 4.45 -7.33 -11.24
CA SER A 601 5.26 -6.78 -12.33
C SER A 601 5.99 -5.55 -11.87
N LEU A 602 7.29 -5.66 -11.60
CA LEU A 602 8.08 -4.49 -11.21
C LEU A 602 8.04 -3.39 -12.28
N ASN A 603 7.94 -3.76 -13.56
CA ASN A 603 7.76 -2.81 -14.66
C ASN A 603 6.49 -1.94 -14.51
N ALA A 604 5.40 -2.44 -13.92
CA ALA A 604 4.19 -1.64 -13.73
C ALA A 604 4.34 -0.54 -12.67
N TYR A 605 5.32 -0.67 -11.77
CA TYR A 605 5.54 0.25 -10.66
C TYR A 605 6.81 1.10 -10.83
N LEU A 606 7.70 0.76 -11.77
CA LEU A 606 9.04 1.35 -11.86
C LEU A 606 9.02 2.88 -12.05
N SER A 607 8.08 3.42 -12.83
CA SER A 607 7.94 4.88 -12.96
C SER A 607 7.45 5.54 -11.67
N ASP A 608 6.52 4.92 -10.95
CA ASP A 608 6.01 5.48 -9.68
C ASP A 608 7.05 5.39 -8.57
N ILE A 609 7.84 4.32 -8.55
CA ILE A 609 8.98 4.16 -7.64
C ILE A 609 9.97 5.30 -7.86
N MET A 610 10.34 5.57 -9.12
CA MET A 610 11.24 6.68 -9.47
C MET A 610 10.63 8.03 -9.08
N ASP A 611 9.34 8.23 -9.35
CA ASP A 611 8.61 9.44 -8.97
C ASP A 611 8.67 9.71 -7.48
N ARG A 612 8.34 8.69 -6.68
CA ARG A 612 8.38 8.76 -5.22
C ARG A 612 9.80 8.92 -4.70
N SER A 613 10.81 8.37 -5.35
CA SER A 613 12.21 8.62 -4.97
C SER A 613 12.60 10.09 -5.11
N PHE A 614 12.22 10.76 -6.20
CA PHE A 614 12.43 12.20 -6.34
C PHE A 614 11.62 13.02 -5.32
N ALA A 615 10.34 12.68 -5.13
CA ALA A 615 9.47 13.38 -4.18
C ALA A 615 9.99 13.31 -2.75
N ASN A 616 10.43 12.13 -2.33
CA ASN A 616 11.04 11.94 -1.02
C ASN A 616 12.29 12.80 -0.90
N LEU A 617 13.19 12.79 -1.88
CA LEU A 617 14.41 13.61 -1.82
C LEU A 617 14.12 15.11 -1.64
N LYS A 618 13.06 15.64 -2.26
CA LYS A 618 12.70 17.06 -2.20
C LYS A 618 12.00 17.47 -0.89
N ASN A 619 11.09 16.65 -0.37
CA ASN A 619 10.21 17.00 0.76
C ASN A 619 10.58 16.31 2.08
N TYR A 620 11.86 15.97 2.29
CA TYR A 620 12.29 15.28 3.50
C TYR A 620 12.17 16.16 4.76
N GLN A 621 11.07 16.02 5.52
CA GLN A 621 11.10 16.13 6.99
C GLN A 621 11.82 14.90 7.56
N SER A 622 12.50 15.05 8.70
CA SER A 622 13.48 14.10 9.24
C SER A 622 13.13 12.63 9.03
N THR A 623 14.07 11.92 8.42
CA THR A 623 13.99 10.55 7.89
C THR A 623 13.34 9.50 8.79
N SER A 624 13.28 9.72 10.11
CA SER A 624 12.67 8.81 11.06
C SER A 624 11.14 8.81 10.99
N GLU A 625 10.48 9.95 10.78
CA GLU A 625 9.01 10.04 10.91
C GLU A 625 8.28 9.53 9.67
N SER A 626 8.76 9.87 8.47
CA SER A 626 8.16 9.41 7.22
C SER A 626 8.36 7.90 7.02
N LEU A 627 9.56 7.39 7.31
CA LEU A 627 9.84 5.96 7.25
C LEU A 627 9.12 5.17 8.36
N LYS A 628 8.91 5.78 9.54
CA LYS A 628 8.10 5.18 10.60
C LYS A 628 6.63 5.12 10.23
N ASP A 629 6.03 6.19 9.70
CA ASP A 629 4.64 6.17 9.22
C ASP A 629 4.43 5.15 8.09
N LEU A 630 5.39 5.07 7.18
CA LEU A 630 5.40 4.08 6.08
C LEU A 630 5.56 2.65 6.61
N SER A 631 6.45 2.43 7.59
CA SER A 631 6.59 1.14 8.26
C SER A 631 5.33 0.74 9.02
N GLU A 632 4.70 1.68 9.72
CA GLU A 632 3.48 1.41 10.49
C GLU A 632 2.30 1.08 9.57
N LYS A 633 2.14 1.79 8.45
CA LYS A 633 1.21 1.41 7.38
C LYS A 633 1.52 0.00 6.85
N PHE A 634 2.79 -0.31 6.64
CA PHE A 634 3.22 -1.60 6.13
C PHE A 634 2.93 -2.77 7.08
N TYR A 635 3.13 -2.56 8.39
CA TYR A 635 2.84 -3.56 9.42
C TYR A 635 1.32 -3.77 9.64
N LYS A 636 0.50 -2.75 9.33
CA LYS A 636 -0.96 -2.76 9.57
C LYS A 636 -1.80 -3.22 8.37
N THR A 637 -1.31 -3.10 7.13
CA THR A 637 -2.07 -3.43 5.91
C THR A 637 -1.87 -4.88 5.47
N SER A 638 -2.95 -5.57 5.05
CA SER A 638 -2.84 -6.95 4.55
C SER A 638 -2.06 -6.99 3.22
N SER A 639 -1.30 -8.06 2.99
CA SER A 639 -0.47 -8.22 1.78
C SER A 639 -1.23 -8.11 0.45
N LEU A 640 -2.57 -8.24 0.45
CA LEU A 640 -3.41 -8.17 -0.75
C LEU A 640 -3.93 -6.74 -1.01
N ASP A 641 -4.23 -5.98 0.04
CA ASP A 641 -4.73 -4.60 -0.06
C ASP A 641 -3.65 -3.63 -0.58
N MET A 642 -2.38 -3.91 -0.29
CA MET A 642 -1.23 -3.13 -0.78
C MET A 642 -1.06 -3.14 -2.32
N PHE A 643 -1.56 -4.18 -2.99
CA PHE A 643 -1.50 -4.28 -4.46
C PHE A 643 -2.64 -3.54 -5.14
N GLU A 644 -3.63 -3.08 -4.38
CA GLU A 644 -4.67 -2.25 -4.92
C GLU A 644 -4.21 -0.80 -4.92
N LYS A 645 -4.34 -0.16 -6.08
CA LYS A 645 -4.47 1.29 -6.08
C LYS A 645 -5.76 1.57 -5.30
N SER A 646 -5.65 2.15 -4.11
CA SER A 646 -6.78 2.84 -3.50
C SER A 646 -7.31 3.89 -4.48
N ASP A 647 -8.47 4.49 -4.24
CA ASP A 647 -8.96 5.59 -5.08
C ASP A 647 -8.03 6.83 -5.09
N GLN A 648 -6.90 6.78 -4.35
CA GLN A 648 -5.78 7.70 -4.50
C GLN A 648 -4.92 7.29 -5.70
N SER A 649 -4.45 8.27 -6.46
CA SER A 649 -3.73 8.12 -7.72
C SER A 649 -2.41 7.30 -7.69
N THR A 650 -2.02 6.71 -6.55
CA THR A 650 -0.74 6.01 -6.36
C THR A 650 -0.87 4.69 -5.60
N SER A 651 -0.04 3.69 -5.96
CA SER A 651 0.03 2.40 -5.26
C SER A 651 0.91 2.48 -4.01
N ASP A 652 0.46 1.89 -2.90
CA ASP A 652 1.21 1.77 -1.65
C ASP A 652 2.60 1.16 -1.86
N ILE A 653 2.72 0.19 -2.79
CA ILE A 653 4.00 -0.44 -3.17
C ILE A 653 4.98 0.58 -3.74
N SER A 654 4.50 1.50 -4.58
CA SER A 654 5.35 2.53 -5.16
C SER A 654 5.81 3.55 -4.13
N GLU A 655 4.96 3.85 -3.14
CA GLU A 655 5.31 4.73 -2.02
C GLU A 655 6.39 4.10 -1.14
N ILE A 656 6.22 2.82 -0.80
CA ILE A 656 7.17 2.03 -0.01
C ILE A 656 8.52 1.89 -0.72
N LEU A 657 8.51 1.32 -1.93
CA LEU A 657 9.74 1.08 -2.69
C LEU A 657 10.41 2.39 -3.10
N GLY A 658 9.63 3.41 -3.45
CA GLY A 658 10.14 4.73 -3.81
C GLY A 658 10.81 5.43 -2.62
N GLY A 659 10.21 5.39 -1.43
CA GLY A 659 10.82 5.91 -0.19
C GLY A 659 12.07 5.13 0.22
N ALA A 660 12.02 3.80 0.10
CA ALA A 660 13.15 2.91 0.40
C ALA A 660 14.34 3.14 -0.54
N ILE A 661 14.08 3.32 -1.84
CA ILE A 661 15.12 3.57 -2.83
C ILE A 661 15.69 4.98 -2.70
N ALA A 662 14.86 5.97 -2.31
CA ALA A 662 15.29 7.35 -2.12
C ALA A 662 16.49 7.49 -1.17
N ARG A 663 16.59 6.62 -0.14
CA ARG A 663 17.69 6.67 0.83
C ARG A 663 19.06 6.43 0.18
N PHE A 664 19.12 5.65 -0.88
CA PHE A 664 20.38 5.34 -1.57
C PHE A 664 20.97 6.58 -2.26
N ALA A 665 20.12 7.55 -2.64
CA ALA A 665 20.58 8.82 -3.20
C ALA A 665 21.44 9.65 -2.21
N ARG A 666 21.51 9.27 -0.93
CA ARG A 666 22.35 9.95 0.07
C ARG A 666 23.78 9.43 0.13
N PHE A 667 24.04 8.21 -0.35
CA PHE A 667 25.39 7.64 -0.35
C PHE A 667 26.29 8.39 -1.34
N ASP A 668 27.61 8.22 -1.16
CA ASP A 668 28.62 8.79 -2.07
C ASP A 668 28.52 8.17 -3.47
N ASP A 669 28.23 6.86 -3.54
CA ASP A 669 27.94 6.13 -4.77
C ASP A 669 26.56 5.46 -4.71
N PRO A 670 25.48 6.22 -5.02
CA PRO A 670 24.11 5.71 -4.98
C PRO A 670 23.87 4.53 -5.92
N SER A 671 24.48 4.56 -7.11
CA SER A 671 24.31 3.53 -8.13
C SER A 671 24.82 2.19 -7.61
N LYS A 672 26.01 2.17 -6.98
CA LYS A 672 26.56 0.96 -6.34
C LYS A 672 25.73 0.51 -5.14
N ALA A 673 25.35 1.43 -4.25
CA ALA A 673 24.57 1.08 -3.06
C ALA A 673 23.22 0.43 -3.42
N LEU A 674 22.52 0.98 -4.42
CA LEU A 674 21.29 0.40 -4.93
C LEU A 674 21.53 -0.95 -5.62
N PHE A 675 22.60 -1.09 -6.40
CA PHE A 675 22.93 -2.34 -7.08
C PHE A 675 23.13 -3.50 -6.10
N GLU A 676 23.90 -3.30 -5.03
CA GLU A 676 24.13 -4.32 -4.01
C GLU A 676 22.82 -4.73 -3.31
N ALA A 677 21.95 -3.74 -3.04
CA ALA A 677 20.64 -3.99 -2.48
C ALA A 677 19.77 -4.84 -3.43
N LEU A 678 19.68 -4.49 -4.72
CA LEU A 678 18.89 -5.20 -5.73
C LEU A 678 19.43 -6.60 -6.05
N LYS A 679 20.75 -6.81 -5.92
CA LYS A 679 21.41 -8.11 -6.13
C LYS A 679 21.17 -9.08 -4.98
N SER A 680 20.93 -8.56 -3.77
CA SER A 680 20.73 -9.32 -2.53
C SER A 680 19.70 -10.44 -2.68
N ASP A 681 20.05 -11.61 -2.16
CA ASP A 681 19.14 -12.75 -2.08
C ASP A 681 17.91 -12.44 -1.22
N ASN A 682 17.99 -11.46 -0.31
CA ASN A 682 16.83 -11.04 0.50
C ASN A 682 15.75 -10.36 -0.37
N ILE A 683 16.15 -9.52 -1.32
CA ILE A 683 15.20 -8.91 -2.26
C ILE A 683 14.64 -9.98 -3.20
N LYS A 684 15.49 -10.86 -3.75
CA LYS A 684 15.03 -11.96 -4.62
C LYS A 684 14.10 -12.92 -3.87
N LYS A 685 14.40 -13.26 -2.62
CA LYS A 685 13.60 -14.15 -1.77
C LYS A 685 12.29 -13.49 -1.36
N GLY A 686 12.32 -12.23 -0.93
CA GLY A 686 11.14 -11.44 -0.58
C GLY A 686 10.20 -11.18 -1.76
N LEU A 687 10.73 -11.08 -2.98
CA LEU A 687 9.93 -10.97 -4.20
C LEU A 687 9.43 -12.34 -4.73
N LYS A 688 10.19 -13.44 -4.55
CA LYS A 688 9.85 -14.81 -5.04
C LYS A 688 8.85 -15.53 -4.15
N GLU A 689 9.10 -15.52 -2.85
CA GLU A 689 8.14 -15.94 -1.84
C GLU A 689 7.18 -14.75 -1.70
N PHE A 690 5.89 -14.89 -2.04
CA PHE A 690 4.90 -13.81 -1.91
C PHE A 690 4.68 -13.44 -0.43
N LYS A 691 5.68 -12.75 0.11
CA LYS A 691 5.92 -12.30 1.48
C LYS A 691 6.78 -11.03 1.38
N ILE A 692 6.59 -10.19 0.36
CA ILE A 692 7.18 -8.84 0.34
C ILE A 692 6.82 -8.16 1.67
N ALA A 693 5.57 -8.35 2.12
CA ALA A 693 5.05 -7.99 3.44
C ALA A 693 5.86 -8.53 4.64
N ASP A 694 6.42 -9.75 4.60
CA ASP A 694 7.06 -10.35 5.78
C ASP A 694 8.59 -10.33 5.76
N VAL A 695 9.22 -10.30 4.58
CA VAL A 695 10.70 -10.26 4.45
C VAL A 695 11.20 -8.81 4.40
N THR A 696 10.43 -7.87 3.84
CA THR A 696 10.79 -6.44 3.95
C THR A 696 10.36 -5.84 5.28
N LYS A 697 9.53 -6.53 6.09
CA LYS A 697 9.28 -6.15 7.49
C LYS A 697 10.56 -6.03 8.30
N ASP A 698 11.57 -6.85 8.03
CA ASP A 698 12.90 -6.70 8.66
C ASP A 698 13.66 -5.47 8.13
N MET A 699 13.57 -5.17 6.83
CA MET A 699 14.19 -3.97 6.23
C MET A 699 13.53 -2.65 6.63
N PHE A 700 12.25 -2.69 7.01
CA PHE A 700 11.43 -1.57 7.47
C PHE A 700 11.04 -1.70 8.94
N ASN A 701 11.70 -2.60 9.69
CA ASN A 701 11.48 -2.69 11.12
C ASN A 701 11.99 -1.38 11.73
N PRO A 702 11.13 -0.58 12.42
CA PRO A 702 11.56 0.66 13.05
C PRO A 702 12.66 0.43 14.11
N ASP A 703 12.87 -0.81 14.56
CA ASP A 703 13.93 -1.22 15.47
C ASP A 703 15.19 -1.80 14.79
N SER A 704 15.22 -1.91 13.45
CA SER A 704 16.36 -2.47 12.70
C SER A 704 17.62 -1.62 12.82
N LYS A 705 18.80 -2.27 12.71
CA LYS A 705 20.11 -1.60 12.72
C LYS A 705 20.31 -0.70 11.51
N GLU A 706 19.59 -0.93 10.42
CA GLU A 706 19.64 -0.14 9.20
C GLU A 706 18.79 1.15 9.30
N PHE A 707 17.86 1.24 10.26
CA PHE A 707 17.04 2.41 10.56
C PHE A 707 17.60 3.31 11.66
N LYS A 708 18.31 2.72 12.63
CA LYS A 708 19.06 3.44 13.69
C LYS A 708 20.38 3.95 13.16
#